data_AF-A0A3B8IEM0-F1
#
_entry.id   AF-A0A3B8IEM0-F1
#
_cell.length_a   1.000
_cell.length_b   1.000
_cell.length_c   1.000
_cell.angle_alpha   90.00
_cell.angle_beta   90.00
_cell.angle_gamma   90.00
#
_symmetry.space_group_name_H-M   'P 1'
#
loop_
_entity.id
_entity.type
_entity.pdbx_description
1 polymer ?
#
loop_
_entity_poly.entity_id
_entity_poly.type
_entity_poly.pdbx_seq_one_letter_code
_entity_poly.pdbx_strand_id
1 'polypeptide(L)'
;MKKKLFLLAAGALMAFHGQAQESLSVNPVNGAASLSIPLWELQDHDISTGVSLVYQANGVRVKQTSGLYGLGWDLAAAGSITREVRDLPDDTFPITENGVVKESRQGWLANTTGADVHTLLNGLTVNTDANNCTGESLVHQTLKAGYLDAGKDAEPDIFRFSVPGYSGSFYFDQYGAIQMLPHQSMDITYQWTANLGITSFTITTPEGTEFTFGRYSRVQRKTKLNEEVTAVKYFYREYAHYKVAKYYNTEWHLTSMSSRATGASFSFGYLANSRSWEDPHEVVVAKANGDYTKVSEFTTTYNATELVLSHIQASNQSRIKLVYSGSGYEKVLSSILIFDRYDDTNQVYVHNRQFDLGYRNLSTSNLHLVSYHRNFLATLTESAGCEVRNPYEFHYWGVDLENYATILTDPRENENREDVWGFFNNVGSSEVHGAPALYVKPNEPDAFRYHTRDIPNYTDVDVPVYGRNRESNPEVIMVGTLDQVKSPEGGVTTLTYEAHEYQDPITGETVQGGGIRVKSIRTSDGLGGENDIVETYSYQDGNGHTAGKVAYLPQFVIPTGNYKDPETEAYEPAKDLFAATNTQSAWGKLIVRSETNLAPTGAVDGSNVGYTQVTHAVSGAGSTVYSYDLPAMYGDGAYNGTEWTPTTGYVVRNQTVCEAIDAGSILTGNYTYPYLPYADFGYARGQLLAVRLYNETGQMVQEQVNTYQDVMPQLVREEIQGMFYQYDVGSSNLMSNLILVPYLHHAAVKKSLASTVTRTYDPNNYSASTETTTTYTYGSSQHTFLTQIATSYPDGSETLQELRYPQDYGLSLTGNADADAAGIIGLINQHRVGIPLEVLYKAKSYGDAQLLQTQASFRQYQNRWINDAWRPQNVATYRLVTQQPLTSATGVTSSTSGSQQTISIPGNYLATQEIVAFTTSGMAETQYDPLRKVYSGIHWGYQDKFPVATMAFGHADEVVFSDFESELSHGWSMSFPDLYHTASQSHTGYFSYQLGLPFMGQNPELSATVTHRGGERFLLSGYINTSEASTATLTLSQPNNGPPFHTQTFAIPNTQGEWQYWEALVEEDAWPANTPNYQVKLSGLLGYLDNLAWHPERVNFTFNSFNESRGLVAESDGNGLTTFYERDELGRILRIRDQEGNIVQNYQYQDINQANAPTATFAVEGTAARAGEPTTLRIVDGCWENASYTWTLGGNTPVTTTD
;
A
#
# COMPACT_ATOMS: atom_id res chain seq x y z
N MET A 1 -29.09 -33.77 3.50
CA MET A 1 -28.14 -33.73 2.38
C MET A 1 -28.45 -32.71 1.27
N LYS A 2 -29.71 -32.34 0.99
CA LYS A 2 -30.03 -31.37 -0.09
C LYS A 2 -29.98 -29.86 0.28
N LYS A 3 -29.73 -29.50 1.54
CA LYS A 3 -29.60 -28.09 2.01
C LYS A 3 -28.16 -27.54 2.02
N LYS A 4 -27.14 -28.38 1.84
CA LYS A 4 -25.73 -27.94 1.72
C LYS A 4 -25.32 -27.58 0.28
N LEU A 5 -26.15 -27.91 -0.71
CA LEU A 5 -25.88 -27.62 -2.12
C LEU A 5 -26.27 -26.18 -2.53
N PHE A 6 -27.15 -25.52 -1.78
CA PHE A 6 -27.57 -24.13 -2.06
C PHE A 6 -26.58 -23.08 -1.52
N LEU A 7 -25.78 -23.41 -0.49
CA LEU A 7 -24.72 -22.53 0.02
C LEU A 7 -23.43 -22.58 -0.83
N LEU A 8 -23.17 -23.70 -1.50
CA LEU A 8 -22.08 -23.81 -2.47
C LEU A 8 -22.41 -23.13 -3.82
N ALA A 9 -23.70 -23.06 -4.20
CA ALA A 9 -24.12 -22.28 -5.36
C ALA A 9 -24.06 -20.76 -5.10
N ALA A 10 -24.34 -20.30 -3.87
CA ALA A 10 -24.15 -18.90 -3.49
C ALA A 10 -22.67 -18.49 -3.38
N GLY A 11 -21.79 -19.41 -2.95
CA GLY A 11 -20.33 -19.19 -2.93
C GLY A 11 -19.68 -19.19 -4.32
N ALA A 12 -20.21 -19.96 -5.27
CA ALA A 12 -19.70 -19.99 -6.65
C ALA A 12 -20.22 -18.84 -7.52
N LEU A 13 -21.41 -18.29 -7.24
CA LEU A 13 -21.88 -17.05 -7.88
C LEU A 13 -21.14 -15.81 -7.36
N MET A 14 -20.62 -15.84 -6.12
CA MET A 14 -19.75 -14.77 -5.61
C MET A 14 -18.34 -14.75 -6.23
N ALA A 15 -17.87 -15.86 -6.81
CA ALA A 15 -16.54 -15.94 -7.45
C ALA A 15 -16.48 -15.40 -8.90
N PHE A 16 -17.62 -14.94 -9.45
CA PHE A 16 -17.70 -14.31 -10.77
C PHE A 16 -18.28 -12.88 -10.71
N HIS A 17 -18.24 -12.23 -9.55
CA HIS A 17 -18.51 -10.79 -9.47
C HIS A 17 -17.35 -10.07 -10.15
N GLY A 18 -17.68 -9.31 -11.20
CA GLY A 18 -16.69 -8.67 -12.06
C GLY A 18 -15.67 -7.87 -11.26
N GLN A 19 -14.40 -7.93 -11.69
CA GLN A 19 -13.29 -7.16 -11.10
C GLN A 19 -13.60 -5.65 -10.97
N ALA A 20 -14.59 -5.13 -11.70
CA ALA A 20 -15.08 -3.76 -11.54
C ALA A 20 -15.77 -3.49 -10.18
N GLN A 21 -16.50 -4.44 -9.58
CA GLN A 21 -17.24 -4.20 -8.33
C GLN A 21 -16.35 -4.27 -7.07
N GLU A 22 -15.27 -5.04 -7.10
CA GLU A 22 -14.29 -5.09 -6.00
C GLU A 22 -13.26 -3.94 -6.04
N SER A 23 -13.24 -3.14 -7.11
CA SER A 23 -12.27 -2.06 -7.29
C SER A 23 -12.65 -0.73 -6.61
N LEU A 24 -13.92 -0.53 -6.27
CA LEU A 24 -14.44 0.74 -5.74
C LEU A 24 -14.94 0.59 -4.30
N SER A 25 -14.43 1.41 -3.38
CA SER A 25 -14.90 1.47 -1.99
C SER A 25 -15.17 2.91 -1.56
N VAL A 26 -15.96 3.08 -0.50
CA VAL A 26 -16.20 4.38 0.15
C VAL A 26 -15.59 4.33 1.54
N ASN A 27 -14.68 5.25 1.85
CA ASN A 27 -14.17 5.40 3.20
C ASN A 27 -15.34 5.89 4.08
N PRO A 28 -15.77 5.13 5.09
CA PRO A 28 -16.97 5.46 5.84
C PRO A 28 -16.74 6.58 6.88
N VAL A 29 -15.49 6.97 7.15
CA VAL A 29 -15.14 8.04 8.09
C VAL A 29 -15.24 9.40 7.42
N ASN A 30 -14.81 9.54 6.17
CA ASN A 30 -14.86 10.82 5.45
C ASN A 30 -15.80 10.80 4.22
N GLY A 31 -16.30 9.64 3.80
CA GLY A 31 -17.17 9.52 2.63
C GLY A 31 -16.46 9.65 1.28
N ALA A 32 -15.13 9.66 1.23
CA ALA A 32 -14.39 9.70 -0.02
C ALA A 32 -14.47 8.36 -0.76
N ALA A 33 -14.59 8.39 -2.09
CA ALA A 33 -14.52 7.19 -2.91
C ALA A 33 -13.06 6.83 -3.22
N SER A 34 -12.73 5.54 -3.19
CA SER A 34 -11.41 5.00 -3.54
C SER A 34 -11.58 3.94 -4.61
N LEU A 35 -11.03 4.19 -5.80
CA LEU A 35 -10.94 3.22 -6.89
C LEU A 35 -9.52 2.67 -6.97
N SER A 36 -9.36 1.35 -7.00
CA SER A 36 -8.07 0.66 -7.16
C SER A 36 -8.18 -0.38 -8.28
N ILE A 37 -7.46 -0.16 -9.37
CA ILE A 37 -7.39 -1.07 -10.51
C ILE A 37 -6.06 -1.83 -10.42
N PRO A 38 -6.04 -3.08 -9.93
CA PRO A 38 -4.84 -3.90 -9.94
C PRO A 38 -4.44 -4.22 -11.38
N LEU A 39 -3.17 -3.96 -11.73
CA LEU A 39 -2.66 -4.16 -13.09
C LEU A 39 -1.84 -5.45 -13.18
N TRP A 40 -0.85 -5.62 -12.28
CA TRP A 40 -0.01 -6.82 -12.27
C TRP A 40 0.62 -7.05 -10.89
N GLU A 41 0.86 -8.31 -10.55
CA GLU A 41 1.62 -8.73 -9.36
C GLU A 41 2.78 -9.63 -9.80
N LEU A 42 3.99 -9.31 -9.33
CA LEU A 42 5.13 -10.22 -9.41
C LEU A 42 5.21 -11.03 -8.13
N GLN A 43 5.47 -12.33 -8.28
CA GLN A 43 5.70 -13.24 -7.16
C GLN A 43 7.10 -13.85 -7.27
N ASP A 44 7.79 -13.92 -6.13
CA ASP A 44 9.06 -14.60 -5.96
C ASP A 44 9.00 -15.41 -4.65
N HIS A 45 8.82 -16.73 -4.76
CA HIS A 45 8.58 -17.65 -3.65
C HIS A 45 7.49 -17.16 -2.67
N ASP A 46 7.88 -16.75 -1.46
CA ASP A 46 7.00 -16.37 -0.34
C ASP A 46 6.69 -14.88 -0.25
N ILE A 47 7.23 -14.06 -1.17
CA ILE A 47 6.97 -12.62 -1.23
C ILE A 47 6.44 -12.19 -2.61
N SER A 48 5.60 -11.16 -2.62
CA SER A 48 5.04 -10.58 -3.84
C SER A 48 5.05 -9.05 -3.79
N THR A 49 5.02 -8.43 -4.96
CA THR A 49 4.87 -6.98 -5.11
C THR A 49 4.13 -6.68 -6.42
N GLY A 50 3.17 -5.76 -6.36
CA GLY A 50 2.32 -5.43 -7.50
C GLY A 50 2.29 -3.95 -7.84
N VAL A 51 1.63 -3.66 -8.95
CA VAL A 51 1.36 -2.33 -9.46
C VAL A 51 -0.15 -2.20 -9.64
N SER A 52 -0.73 -1.18 -9.00
CA SER A 52 -2.16 -0.84 -9.13
C SER A 52 -2.30 0.65 -9.43
N LEU A 53 -3.27 1.00 -10.25
CA LEU A 53 -3.65 2.38 -10.51
C LEU A 53 -4.76 2.79 -9.53
N VAL A 54 -4.57 3.87 -8.78
CA VAL A 54 -5.47 4.25 -7.68
C VAL A 54 -6.01 5.67 -7.87
N TYR A 55 -7.30 5.87 -7.61
CA TYR A 55 -7.94 7.19 -7.59
C TYR A 55 -8.61 7.43 -6.24
N GLN A 56 -8.37 8.60 -5.63
CA GLN A 56 -9.00 9.01 -4.37
C GLN A 56 -9.87 10.26 -4.60
N ALA A 57 -11.18 10.11 -4.45
CA ALA A 57 -12.17 11.14 -4.73
C ALA A 57 -12.43 12.06 -3.53
N ASN A 58 -11.44 12.89 -3.18
CA ASN A 58 -11.57 13.94 -2.15
C ASN A 58 -12.02 15.31 -2.72
N GLY A 59 -12.28 15.37 -4.03
CA GLY A 59 -12.48 16.62 -4.77
C GLY A 59 -11.16 17.14 -5.36
N VAL A 60 -11.24 17.98 -6.39
CA VAL A 60 -10.07 18.57 -7.05
C VAL A 60 -9.84 19.99 -6.55
N ARG A 61 -8.67 20.25 -5.98
CA ARG A 61 -8.30 21.62 -5.58
C ARG A 61 -7.87 22.43 -6.80
N VAL A 62 -8.15 23.74 -6.79
CA VAL A 62 -7.81 24.65 -7.92
C VAL A 62 -6.31 24.60 -8.23
N LYS A 63 -5.47 24.60 -7.20
CA LYS A 63 -3.99 24.57 -7.33
C LYS A 63 -3.39 23.16 -7.46
N GLN A 64 -4.22 22.10 -7.48
CA GLN A 64 -3.75 20.72 -7.61
C GLN A 64 -3.16 20.45 -9.00
N THR A 65 -1.95 19.90 -9.04
CA THR A 65 -1.28 19.46 -10.27
C THR A 65 -1.70 18.05 -10.67
N SER A 66 -1.68 17.74 -11.98
CA SER A 66 -2.02 16.40 -12.48
C SER A 66 -1.05 15.28 -12.10
N GLY A 67 0.19 15.59 -11.71
CA GLY A 67 1.19 14.55 -11.43
C GLY A 67 1.52 13.69 -12.68
N LEU A 68 2.13 12.53 -12.45
CA LEU A 68 2.60 11.62 -13.51
C LEU A 68 1.49 10.69 -14.05
N TYR A 69 0.39 10.54 -13.32
CA TYR A 69 -0.63 9.52 -13.60
C TYR A 69 -2.00 10.11 -13.95
N GLY A 70 -2.10 11.44 -14.01
CA GLY A 70 -3.34 12.17 -14.27
C GLY A 70 -3.95 12.74 -13.00
N LEU A 71 -4.79 13.77 -13.15
CA LEU A 71 -5.35 14.51 -12.03
C LEU A 71 -6.18 13.60 -11.11
N GLY A 72 -5.76 13.50 -9.85
CA GLY A 72 -6.39 12.66 -8.82
C GLY A 72 -5.99 11.18 -8.86
N TRP A 73 -5.17 10.77 -9.84
CA TRP A 73 -4.65 9.42 -9.97
C TRP A 73 -3.25 9.29 -9.38
N ASP A 74 -2.98 8.14 -8.77
CA ASP A 74 -1.68 7.72 -8.28
C ASP A 74 -1.38 6.27 -8.69
N LEU A 75 -0.13 5.86 -8.56
CA LEU A 75 0.32 4.50 -8.79
C LEU A 75 0.72 3.87 -7.45
N ALA A 76 -0.07 2.92 -6.97
CA ALA A 76 0.32 2.07 -5.85
C ALA A 76 1.33 1.04 -6.36
N ALA A 77 2.61 1.40 -6.28
CA ALA A 77 3.73 0.56 -6.69
C ALA A 77 4.98 0.91 -5.86
N ALA A 78 5.75 -0.11 -5.49
CA ALA A 78 6.90 0.01 -4.60
C ALA A 78 6.55 0.65 -3.23
N GLY A 79 7.54 0.69 -2.33
CA GLY A 79 7.40 1.40 -1.06
C GLY A 79 8.16 2.72 -1.07
N SER A 80 7.75 3.66 -0.21
CA SER A 80 8.53 4.86 0.09
C SER A 80 8.42 5.26 1.56
N ILE A 81 9.40 6.06 2.01
CA ILE A 81 9.33 6.81 3.26
C ILE A 81 9.38 8.29 2.87
N THR A 82 8.34 9.05 3.20
CA THR A 82 8.27 10.49 2.98
C THR A 82 8.47 11.24 4.29
N ARG A 83 8.94 12.48 4.20
CA ARG A 83 9.17 13.36 5.34
C ARG A 83 8.44 14.68 5.15
N GLU A 84 7.69 15.07 6.17
CA GLU A 84 7.14 16.40 6.33
C GLU A 84 8.04 17.19 7.28
N VAL A 85 8.77 18.18 6.74
CA VAL A 85 9.69 18.99 7.53
C VAL A 85 8.91 20.01 8.37
N ARG A 86 9.09 19.96 9.69
CA ARG A 86 8.59 20.93 10.66
C ARG A 86 9.76 21.82 11.09
N ASP A 87 9.75 23.06 10.61
CA ASP A 87 10.84 24.02 10.81
C ASP A 87 12.17 23.67 10.11
N LEU A 88 13.04 22.90 10.76
CA LEU A 88 14.34 22.49 10.20
C LEU A 88 14.36 20.97 10.03
N PRO A 89 15.12 20.43 9.06
CA PRO A 89 15.26 18.99 8.97
C PRO A 89 15.94 18.43 10.25
N ASP A 90 15.27 17.54 10.99
CA ASP A 90 15.75 16.73 12.13
C ASP A 90 17.25 16.37 12.07
N ASP A 91 17.71 15.86 10.94
CA ASP A 91 19.08 15.40 10.64
C ASP A 91 20.05 16.51 10.20
N THR A 92 19.77 17.76 10.57
CA THR A 92 20.64 18.91 10.30
C THR A 92 21.71 19.03 11.38
N PHE A 93 22.98 18.76 11.04
CA PHE A 93 24.09 18.91 11.96
C PHE A 93 24.98 20.12 11.60
N PRO A 94 25.59 20.80 12.58
CA PRO A 94 26.60 21.80 12.31
C PRO A 94 27.82 21.18 11.60
N ILE A 95 28.31 21.85 10.56
CA ILE A 95 29.46 21.41 9.77
C ILE A 95 30.48 22.54 9.72
N THR A 96 31.70 22.26 10.19
CA THR A 96 32.86 23.13 10.01
C THR A 96 33.92 22.41 9.21
N GLU A 97 34.28 22.95 8.06
CA GLU A 97 35.26 22.37 7.15
C GLU A 97 36.43 23.34 6.99
N ASN A 98 37.67 22.89 7.25
CA ASN A 98 38.88 23.71 7.17
C ASN A 98 38.79 25.03 7.99
N GLY A 99 38.12 24.98 9.14
CA GLY A 99 37.90 26.16 10.01
C GLY A 99 36.82 27.13 9.54
N VAL A 100 36.10 26.81 8.45
CA VAL A 100 34.98 27.60 7.92
C VAL A 100 33.66 26.90 8.26
N VAL A 101 32.75 27.62 8.92
CA VAL A 101 31.39 27.13 9.20
C VAL A 101 30.62 27.06 7.88
N LYS A 102 30.23 25.85 7.49
CA LYS A 102 29.42 25.56 6.29
C LYS A 102 27.94 25.45 6.62
N GLU A 103 27.64 24.95 7.82
CA GLU A 103 26.29 24.83 8.37
C GLU A 103 26.40 25.10 9.87
N SER A 104 25.57 26.02 10.38
CA SER A 104 25.51 26.34 11.82
C SER A 104 24.21 25.87 12.47
N ARG A 105 23.18 25.59 11.67
CA ARG A 105 21.86 25.17 12.16
C ARG A 105 21.92 23.79 12.79
N GLN A 106 20.98 23.51 13.68
CA GLN A 106 20.85 22.26 14.42
C GLN A 106 19.42 21.75 14.29
N GLY A 107 19.26 20.58 13.68
CA GLY A 107 17.99 19.84 13.62
C GLY A 107 17.69 19.14 14.93
N TRP A 108 16.49 18.57 15.05
CA TRP A 108 16.04 17.79 16.20
C TRP A 108 17.07 16.79 16.75
N LEU A 109 17.74 16.03 15.85
CA LEU A 109 18.73 14.99 16.18
C LEU A 109 20.11 15.54 16.53
N ALA A 110 20.34 16.85 16.40
CA ALA A 110 21.64 17.44 16.65
C ALA A 110 21.87 17.70 18.15
N ASN A 111 22.93 17.10 18.69
CA ASN A 111 23.37 17.26 20.09
C ASN A 111 22.25 16.94 21.10
N THR A 112 21.73 17.96 21.79
CA THR A 112 20.67 17.85 22.79
C THR A 112 19.41 18.61 22.37
N THR A 113 19.26 19.00 21.11
CA THR A 113 18.20 19.92 20.65
C THR A 113 16.80 19.46 21.05
N GLY A 114 16.40 18.22 20.71
CA GLY A 114 15.11 17.67 21.14
C GLY A 114 14.95 17.56 22.67
N ALA A 115 16.03 17.21 23.39
CA ALA A 115 16.02 17.15 24.86
C ALA A 115 15.92 18.53 25.53
N ASP A 116 16.51 19.56 24.92
CA ASP A 116 16.45 20.95 25.36
C ASP A 116 15.01 21.48 25.23
N VAL A 117 14.29 21.11 24.15
CA VAL A 117 12.86 21.43 23.95
C VAL A 117 12.03 20.83 25.09
N HIS A 118 12.21 19.55 25.34
CA HIS A 118 11.52 18.82 26.41
C HIS A 118 11.78 19.44 27.79
N THR A 119 13.03 19.82 28.06
CA THR A 119 13.42 20.47 29.32
C THR A 119 12.76 21.84 29.48
N LEU A 120 12.70 22.62 28.40
CA LEU A 120 12.04 23.93 28.40
C LEU A 120 10.53 23.81 28.66
N LEU A 121 9.86 22.83 28.03
CA LEU A 121 8.40 22.65 28.17
C LEU A 121 8.01 22.11 29.54
N ASN A 122 8.74 21.14 30.08
CA ASN A 122 8.49 20.62 31.42
C ASN A 122 8.78 21.65 32.52
N GLY A 123 9.64 22.63 32.25
CA GLY A 123 9.94 23.77 33.11
C GLY A 123 9.20 25.06 32.74
N LEU A 124 8.18 25.00 31.86
CA LEU A 124 7.54 26.19 31.30
C LEU A 124 6.89 27.04 32.40
N THR A 125 7.31 28.30 32.48
CA THR A 125 6.80 29.29 33.45
C THR A 125 6.19 30.47 32.70
N VAL A 126 5.01 30.24 32.10
CA VAL A 126 4.23 31.28 31.40
C VAL A 126 2.84 31.38 32.05
N ASN A 127 2.36 32.60 32.28
CA ASN A 127 1.10 32.84 32.95
C ASN A 127 -0.04 33.05 31.92
N THR A 128 -1.22 32.54 32.23
CA THR A 128 -2.42 32.74 31.40
C THR A 128 -3.18 34.04 31.74
N ASP A 129 -2.85 34.69 32.86
CA ASP A 129 -3.38 36.00 33.24
C ASP A 129 -2.67 37.11 32.46
N ALA A 130 -3.44 37.85 31.64
CA ALA A 130 -2.94 38.99 30.87
C ALA A 130 -2.22 40.05 31.73
N ASN A 131 -2.52 40.15 33.03
CA ASN A 131 -1.90 41.12 33.94
C ASN A 131 -0.66 40.57 34.67
N ASN A 132 -0.28 39.31 34.43
CA ASN A 132 0.88 38.66 35.05
C ASN A 132 1.80 38.07 33.98
N CYS A 133 3.07 38.47 33.97
CA CYS A 133 4.08 38.11 32.98
C CYS A 133 5.33 37.52 33.65
N THR A 134 5.17 37.03 34.89
CA THR A 134 6.26 36.43 35.66
C THR A 134 6.77 35.18 34.93
N GLY A 135 8.07 35.13 34.67
CA GLY A 135 8.74 34.01 33.99
C GLY A 135 8.85 34.15 32.47
N GLU A 136 7.96 34.93 31.84
CA GLU A 136 7.91 35.05 30.37
C GLU A 136 9.19 35.63 29.75
N SER A 137 9.81 36.65 30.35
CA SER A 137 11.03 37.25 29.80
C SER A 137 12.20 36.26 29.69
N LEU A 138 12.27 35.27 30.60
CA LEU A 138 13.29 34.21 30.52
C LEU A 138 12.97 33.24 29.38
N VAL A 139 11.71 32.80 29.26
CA VAL A 139 11.26 31.93 28.16
C VAL A 139 11.48 32.63 26.81
N HIS A 140 11.14 33.92 26.71
CA HIS A 140 11.37 34.73 25.52
C HIS A 140 12.86 34.75 25.13
N GLN A 141 13.77 35.00 26.08
CA GLN A 141 15.21 35.00 25.82
C GLN A 141 15.70 33.62 25.36
N THR A 142 15.21 32.54 25.96
CA THR A 142 15.55 31.17 25.55
C THR A 142 15.09 30.88 24.12
N LEU A 143 13.84 31.20 23.78
CA LEU A 143 13.31 31.00 22.42
C LEU A 143 14.08 31.82 21.39
N LYS A 144 14.28 33.11 21.65
CA LYS A 144 14.97 34.01 20.73
C LYS A 144 16.43 33.62 20.54
N ALA A 145 17.21 33.56 21.62
CA ALA A 145 18.65 33.35 21.52
C ALA A 145 19.01 31.88 21.27
N GLY A 146 18.26 30.95 21.88
CA GLY A 146 18.56 29.52 21.89
C GLY A 146 18.04 28.76 20.66
N TYR A 147 16.94 29.21 20.06
CA TYR A 147 16.32 28.55 18.91
C TYR A 147 16.39 29.41 17.66
N LEU A 148 15.80 30.61 17.67
CA LEU A 148 15.71 31.44 16.47
C LEU A 148 17.07 31.96 15.98
N ASP A 149 17.82 32.66 16.84
CA ASP A 149 19.10 33.27 16.46
C ASP A 149 20.20 32.20 16.26
N ALA A 150 20.15 31.12 17.06
CA ALA A 150 21.08 30.00 16.95
C ALA A 150 20.74 29.04 15.79
N GLY A 151 19.53 29.13 15.23
CA GLY A 151 19.04 28.22 14.19
C GLY A 151 18.89 26.79 14.69
N LYS A 152 18.28 26.61 15.87
CA LYS A 152 17.92 25.29 16.38
C LYS A 152 16.46 24.99 16.09
N ASP A 153 16.24 23.76 15.70
CA ASP A 153 14.95 23.16 15.51
C ASP A 153 14.20 23.02 16.84
N ALA A 154 12.89 23.19 16.78
CA ALA A 154 12.01 23.13 17.94
C ALA A 154 10.86 22.12 17.76
N GLU A 155 10.80 21.47 16.59
CA GLU A 155 9.70 20.60 16.20
C GLU A 155 10.25 19.32 15.56
N PRO A 156 9.85 18.12 16.01
CA PRO A 156 10.25 16.90 15.33
C PRO A 156 9.55 16.79 13.96
N ASP A 157 10.28 16.31 12.96
CA ASP A 157 9.71 15.99 11.66
C ASP A 157 8.79 14.77 11.71
N ILE A 158 7.86 14.71 10.74
CA ILE A 158 6.94 13.58 10.57
C ILE A 158 7.42 12.72 9.41
N PHE A 159 7.79 11.47 9.68
CA PHE A 159 8.09 10.49 8.64
C PHE A 159 6.86 9.60 8.42
N ARG A 160 6.51 9.34 7.16
CA ARG A 160 5.42 8.42 6.78
C ARG A 160 5.98 7.36 5.86
N PHE A 161 5.74 6.09 6.17
CA PHE A 161 6.19 4.97 5.34
C PHE A 161 5.01 4.20 4.76
N SER A 162 5.24 3.61 3.59
CA SER A 162 4.38 2.60 2.98
C SER A 162 5.25 1.52 2.38
N VAL A 163 4.94 0.27 2.72
CA VAL A 163 5.50 -0.95 2.13
C VAL A 163 4.33 -1.92 1.89
N PRO A 164 4.48 -2.94 1.03
CA PRO A 164 3.46 -3.99 0.88
C PRO A 164 2.95 -4.49 2.24
N GLY A 165 1.64 -4.33 2.47
CA GLY A 165 0.94 -4.75 3.70
C GLY A 165 1.04 -3.82 4.91
N TYR A 166 1.92 -2.81 4.91
CA TYR A 166 2.14 -1.94 6.08
C TYR A 166 2.31 -0.47 5.71
N SER A 167 1.71 0.42 6.51
CA SER A 167 1.93 1.85 6.43
C SER A 167 1.78 2.50 7.80
N GLY A 168 2.35 3.67 7.98
CA GLY A 168 2.20 4.43 9.22
C GLY A 168 3.12 5.64 9.26
N SER A 169 3.11 6.32 10.39
CA SER A 169 4.03 7.42 10.68
C SER A 169 5.06 7.00 11.73
N PHE A 170 6.20 7.67 11.75
CA PHE A 170 7.12 7.63 12.88
C PHE A 170 7.81 8.97 13.09
N TYR A 171 8.31 9.15 14.31
CA TYR A 171 9.00 10.34 14.78
C TYR A 171 10.29 9.92 15.46
N PHE A 172 11.27 10.82 15.52
CA PHE A 172 12.38 10.68 16.44
C PHE A 172 12.01 11.29 17.80
N ASP A 173 12.16 10.51 18.88
CA ASP A 173 12.01 11.06 20.22
C ASP A 173 13.16 12.02 20.57
N GLN A 174 13.11 12.61 21.78
CA GLN A 174 14.12 13.56 22.25
C GLN A 174 15.54 12.96 22.38
N TYR A 175 15.68 11.64 22.29
CA TYR A 175 16.96 10.92 22.33
C TYR A 175 17.35 10.34 20.97
N GLY A 176 16.54 10.55 19.94
CA GLY A 176 16.78 10.08 18.58
C GLY A 176 16.37 8.62 18.31
N ALA A 177 15.54 8.02 19.18
CA ALA A 177 14.94 6.71 18.90
C ALA A 177 13.65 6.86 18.08
N ILE A 178 13.40 5.89 17.19
CA ILE A 178 12.22 5.90 16.33
C ILE A 178 11.00 5.41 17.10
N GLN A 179 9.94 6.23 17.11
CA GLN A 179 8.66 5.92 17.72
C GLN A 179 7.55 5.93 16.65
N MET A 180 6.92 4.76 16.43
CA MET A 180 5.86 4.59 15.41
C MET A 180 4.48 4.98 15.90
N LEU A 181 3.64 5.46 14.98
CA LEU A 181 2.23 5.79 15.18
C LEU A 181 1.38 5.35 13.97
N PRO A 182 0.43 4.41 14.13
CA PRO A 182 0.25 3.55 15.30
C PRO A 182 1.48 2.66 15.53
N HIS A 183 1.65 2.18 16.77
CA HIS A 183 2.66 1.16 17.06
C HIS A 183 2.42 -0.10 16.24
N GLN A 184 3.49 -0.56 15.61
CA GLN A 184 3.56 -1.80 14.85
C GLN A 184 4.80 -2.56 15.30
N SER A 185 4.75 -3.88 15.34
CA SER A 185 5.89 -4.72 15.77
C SER A 185 6.95 -4.85 14.66
N MET A 186 7.29 -3.75 14.00
CA MET A 186 8.33 -3.66 12.98
C MET A 186 9.64 -3.16 13.58
N ASP A 187 10.76 -3.51 12.95
CA ASP A 187 12.06 -2.93 13.24
C ASP A 187 12.42 -1.92 12.15
N ILE A 188 12.79 -0.69 12.55
CA ILE A 188 13.20 0.37 11.63
C ILE A 188 14.60 0.85 12.03
N THR A 189 15.54 0.70 11.11
CA THR A 189 16.91 1.20 11.26
C THR A 189 17.21 2.21 10.16
N TYR A 190 18.21 3.07 10.38
CA TYR A 190 18.60 4.10 9.42
C TYR A 190 20.11 4.30 9.39
N GLN A 191 20.61 4.79 8.26
CA GLN A 191 21.99 5.26 8.12
C GLN A 191 21.98 6.73 7.73
N TRP A 192 23.00 7.46 8.19
CA TRP A 192 23.15 8.87 7.91
C TRP A 192 24.62 9.27 7.76
N THR A 193 24.86 10.45 7.19
CA THR A 193 26.19 11.05 7.13
C THR A 193 26.09 12.54 7.47
N ALA A 194 27.16 13.09 8.05
CA ALA A 194 27.19 14.50 8.48
C ALA A 194 26.80 15.51 7.38
N ASN A 195 27.12 15.22 6.11
CA ASN A 195 26.89 16.14 5.00
C ASN A 195 25.55 15.95 4.27
N LEU A 196 24.95 14.75 4.35
CA LEU A 196 23.75 14.40 3.58
C LEU A 196 22.51 14.17 4.45
N GLY A 197 22.67 14.14 5.77
CA GLY A 197 21.61 13.69 6.67
C GLY A 197 21.38 12.19 6.54
N ILE A 198 20.15 11.73 6.78
CA ILE A 198 19.71 10.35 6.66
C ILE A 198 19.76 9.94 5.18
N THR A 199 20.49 8.88 4.87
CA THR A 199 20.73 8.40 3.50
C THR A 199 19.99 7.12 3.18
N SER A 200 19.60 6.34 4.18
CA SER A 200 18.80 5.13 3.97
C SER A 200 18.03 4.72 5.21
N PHE A 201 16.97 3.96 4.98
CA PHE A 201 16.22 3.23 6.00
C PHE A 201 16.15 1.75 5.64
N THR A 202 16.04 0.90 6.65
CA THR A 202 15.67 -0.51 6.50
C THR A 202 14.52 -0.82 7.45
N ILE A 203 13.40 -1.29 6.90
CA ILE A 203 12.22 -1.74 7.65
C ILE A 203 12.16 -3.27 7.58
N THR A 204 12.04 -3.95 8.72
CA THR A 204 11.78 -5.40 8.79
C THR A 204 10.41 -5.66 9.41
N THR A 205 9.55 -6.40 8.71
CA THR A 205 8.20 -6.74 9.18
C THR A 205 8.20 -7.93 10.15
N PRO A 206 7.14 -8.14 10.95
CA PRO A 206 7.00 -9.32 11.81
C PRO A 206 7.07 -10.67 11.08
N GLU A 207 6.89 -10.69 9.76
CA GLU A 207 7.02 -11.89 8.91
C GLU A 207 8.47 -12.15 8.50
N GLY A 208 9.38 -11.19 8.72
CA GLY A 208 10.78 -11.21 8.31
C GLY A 208 11.03 -10.74 6.88
N THR A 209 10.10 -9.99 6.28
CA THR A 209 10.35 -9.31 5.01
C THR A 209 11.13 -8.03 5.29
N GLU A 210 12.26 -7.86 4.61
CA GLU A 210 13.13 -6.70 4.75
C GLU A 210 13.00 -5.76 3.56
N PHE A 211 12.75 -4.49 3.84
CA PHE A 211 12.60 -3.41 2.87
C PHE A 211 13.72 -2.39 3.05
N THR A 212 14.58 -2.24 2.05
CA THR A 212 15.71 -1.30 2.08
C THR A 212 15.47 -0.11 1.17
N PHE A 213 15.49 1.09 1.74
CA PHE A 213 15.30 2.36 1.05
C PHE A 213 16.65 3.05 0.85
N GLY A 214 17.36 2.68 -0.22
CA GLY A 214 18.75 3.11 -0.47
C GLY A 214 18.92 4.31 -1.39
N ARG A 215 17.83 4.88 -1.91
CA ARG A 215 17.82 6.07 -2.77
C ARG A 215 16.87 7.12 -2.23
N TYR A 216 17.11 8.38 -2.54
CA TYR A 216 16.31 9.48 -1.98
C TYR A 216 16.07 10.62 -2.96
N SER A 217 14.92 11.27 -2.82
CA SER A 217 14.61 12.58 -3.38
C SER A 217 15.24 13.66 -2.51
N ARG A 218 15.82 14.69 -3.13
CA ARG A 218 16.55 15.75 -2.42
C ARG A 218 16.06 17.12 -2.84
N VAL A 219 15.89 18.02 -1.88
CA VAL A 219 15.47 19.40 -2.10
C VAL A 219 16.48 20.39 -1.56
N GLN A 220 16.62 21.51 -2.25
CA GLN A 220 17.23 22.74 -1.75
C GLN A 220 16.11 23.74 -1.44
N ARG A 221 16.07 24.29 -0.22
CA ARG A 221 15.16 25.36 0.19
C ARG A 221 15.95 26.61 0.55
N LYS A 222 15.51 27.79 0.08
CA LYS A 222 16.12 29.09 0.39
C LYS A 222 15.08 30.21 0.38
N THR A 223 15.18 31.18 1.27
CA THR A 223 14.33 32.38 1.26
C THR A 223 15.04 33.56 0.58
N LYS A 224 14.26 34.38 -0.13
CA LYS A 224 14.70 35.61 -0.79
C LYS A 224 13.80 36.76 -0.33
N LEU A 225 14.39 37.74 0.37
CA LEU A 225 13.69 38.97 0.78
C LEU A 225 13.14 39.70 -0.45
N ASN A 226 11.90 40.19 -0.37
CA ASN A 226 11.36 41.07 -1.40
C ASN A 226 12.04 42.45 -1.35
N GLU A 227 12.45 42.98 -2.51
CA GLU A 227 13.19 44.24 -2.61
C GLU A 227 12.41 45.46 -2.11
N GLU A 228 11.08 45.37 -2.08
CA GLU A 228 10.18 46.43 -1.59
C GLU A 228 10.00 46.42 -0.06
N VAL A 229 10.50 45.38 0.63
CA VAL A 229 10.33 45.20 2.08
C VAL A 229 11.67 45.46 2.80
N THR A 230 11.64 46.37 3.78
CA THR A 230 12.86 46.74 4.54
C THR A 230 13.25 45.68 5.58
N ALA A 231 12.26 44.99 6.16
CA ALA A 231 12.44 43.89 7.10
C ALA A 231 11.20 42.97 7.08
N VAL A 232 11.43 41.66 7.18
CA VAL A 232 10.34 40.66 7.24
C VAL A 232 9.57 40.81 8.54
N LYS A 233 8.26 41.05 8.43
CA LYS A 233 7.34 41.22 9.56
C LYS A 233 6.62 39.91 9.90
N TYR A 234 6.05 39.25 8.89
CA TYR A 234 5.29 38.01 9.03
C TYR A 234 6.12 36.80 8.61
N PHE A 235 5.83 35.61 9.16
CA PHE A 235 6.55 34.36 8.85
C PHE A 235 8.08 34.43 9.07
N TYR A 236 8.54 35.32 9.97
CA TYR A 236 9.96 35.59 10.19
C TYR A 236 10.80 34.34 10.54
N ARG A 237 10.24 33.36 11.27
CA ARG A 237 10.97 32.15 11.66
C ARG A 237 11.49 31.39 10.45
N GLU A 238 10.61 31.09 9.48
CA GLU A 238 10.99 30.46 8.21
C GLU A 238 12.04 31.30 7.46
N TYR A 239 11.79 32.61 7.33
CA TYR A 239 12.73 33.50 6.67
C TYR A 239 14.14 33.41 7.29
N ALA A 240 14.23 33.45 8.62
CA ALA A 240 15.49 33.41 9.35
C ALA A 240 16.21 32.07 9.15
N HIS A 241 15.50 30.95 9.28
CA HIS A 241 16.07 29.61 9.17
C HIS A 241 16.53 29.24 7.76
N TYR A 242 15.91 29.79 6.71
CA TYR A 242 16.24 29.49 5.31
C TYR A 242 16.90 30.64 4.54
N LYS A 243 17.36 31.68 5.24
CA LYS A 243 18.10 32.82 4.64
C LYS A 243 19.36 32.37 3.89
N VAL A 244 19.97 31.29 4.36
CA VAL A 244 21.01 30.52 3.67
C VAL A 244 20.40 29.21 3.20
N ALA A 245 20.73 28.81 1.95
CA ALA A 245 20.20 27.60 1.36
C ALA A 245 20.43 26.37 2.25
N LYS A 246 19.43 25.50 2.35
CA LYS A 246 19.53 24.20 3.02
C LYS A 246 19.19 23.09 2.04
N TYR A 247 20.00 22.04 2.05
CA TYR A 247 19.71 20.81 1.34
C TYR A 247 19.31 19.72 2.33
N TYR A 248 18.28 18.96 1.99
CA TYR A 248 17.83 17.82 2.78
C TYR A 248 17.06 16.81 1.92
N ASN A 249 16.96 15.59 2.43
CA ASN A 249 16.23 14.51 1.78
C ASN A 249 14.77 14.54 2.25
N THR A 250 13.84 14.40 1.33
CA THR A 250 12.38 14.49 1.57
C THR A 250 11.67 13.17 1.41
N GLU A 251 12.28 12.23 0.69
CA GLU A 251 11.69 10.93 0.43
C GLU A 251 12.80 9.90 0.20
N TRP A 252 12.65 8.70 0.76
CA TRP A 252 13.50 7.55 0.52
C TRP A 252 12.70 6.48 -0.19
N HIS A 253 13.25 6.00 -1.30
CA HIS A 253 12.61 5.11 -2.25
C HIS A 253 13.08 3.68 -2.01
N LEU A 254 12.14 2.72 -1.98
CA LEU A 254 12.45 1.30 -1.81
C LEU A 254 13.38 0.85 -2.94
N THR A 255 14.55 0.33 -2.62
CA THR A 255 15.52 -0.17 -3.61
C THR A 255 15.62 -1.69 -3.65
N SER A 256 15.29 -2.35 -2.53
CA SER A 256 15.31 -3.80 -2.41
C SER A 256 14.26 -4.27 -1.41
N MET A 257 13.62 -5.40 -1.72
CA MET A 257 12.75 -6.16 -0.84
C MET A 257 13.27 -7.59 -0.81
N SER A 258 13.37 -8.22 0.36
CA SER A 258 13.83 -9.62 0.45
C SER A 258 13.18 -10.42 1.58
N SER A 259 13.07 -11.73 1.38
CA SER A 259 12.56 -12.67 2.39
C SER A 259 13.70 -13.25 3.24
N ARG A 260 13.56 -13.16 4.56
CA ARG A 260 14.43 -13.90 5.50
C ARG A 260 14.11 -15.39 5.56
N ALA A 261 12.96 -15.84 5.07
CA ALA A 261 12.59 -17.26 5.05
C ALA A 261 13.19 -18.02 3.84
N THR A 262 13.07 -17.48 2.63
CA THR A 262 13.50 -18.15 1.40
C THR A 262 14.75 -17.53 0.79
N GLY A 263 14.95 -16.22 0.93
CA GLY A 263 15.97 -15.47 0.18
C GLY A 263 15.47 -14.89 -1.14
N ALA A 264 14.20 -15.08 -1.48
CA ALA A 264 13.54 -14.37 -2.57
C ALA A 264 13.73 -12.86 -2.45
N SER A 265 13.83 -12.17 -3.59
CA SER A 265 14.10 -10.73 -3.57
C SER A 265 13.60 -9.99 -4.80
N PHE A 266 13.25 -8.73 -4.59
CA PHE A 266 12.95 -7.76 -5.64
C PHE A 266 13.91 -6.59 -5.57
N SER A 267 14.24 -6.03 -6.73
CA SER A 267 15.00 -4.79 -6.89
C SER A 267 14.17 -3.75 -7.62
N PHE A 268 14.39 -2.48 -7.27
CA PHE A 268 13.59 -1.35 -7.76
C PHE A 268 14.51 -0.27 -8.31
N GLY A 269 14.29 0.10 -9.57
CA GLY A 269 15.07 1.13 -10.26
C GLY A 269 14.31 2.43 -10.45
N TYR A 270 15.01 3.57 -10.41
CA TYR A 270 14.41 4.90 -10.48
C TYR A 270 15.08 5.81 -11.50
N LEU A 271 14.29 6.68 -12.14
CA LEU A 271 14.76 7.80 -12.96
C LEU A 271 14.71 9.10 -12.15
N ALA A 272 15.68 9.99 -12.37
CA ALA A 272 15.66 11.32 -11.76
C ALA A 272 14.78 12.29 -12.57
N ASN A 273 14.08 13.16 -11.87
CA ASN A 273 13.32 14.28 -12.41
C ASN A 273 13.64 15.54 -11.60
N SER A 274 14.09 16.61 -12.27
CA SER A 274 14.43 17.86 -11.57
C SER A 274 13.31 18.88 -11.74
N ARG A 275 12.94 19.55 -10.64
CA ARG A 275 11.89 20.55 -10.58
C ARG A 275 12.33 21.76 -9.76
N SER A 276 11.90 22.93 -10.18
CA SER A 276 12.07 24.18 -9.41
C SER A 276 10.74 24.90 -9.30
N TRP A 277 10.46 25.45 -8.12
CA TRP A 277 9.28 26.29 -7.91
C TRP A 277 9.54 27.34 -6.84
N GLU A 278 8.69 28.35 -6.81
CA GLU A 278 8.73 29.47 -5.88
C GLU A 278 7.41 29.55 -5.10
N ASP A 279 7.50 29.92 -3.83
CA ASP A 279 6.38 30.08 -2.93
C ASP A 279 6.44 31.48 -2.27
N PRO A 280 5.72 32.48 -2.80
CA PRO A 280 5.70 33.82 -2.24
C PRO A 280 4.89 33.85 -0.93
N HIS A 281 5.48 34.40 0.12
CA HIS A 281 4.84 34.58 1.42
C HIS A 281 4.18 35.95 1.48
N GLU A 282 2.90 35.98 1.15
CA GLU A 282 2.13 37.20 0.97
C GLU A 282 1.07 37.38 2.05
N VAL A 283 0.85 38.63 2.44
CA VAL A 283 -0.21 39.04 3.37
C VAL A 283 -0.99 40.22 2.81
N VAL A 284 -2.20 40.42 3.31
CA VAL A 284 -3.08 41.55 2.99
C VAL A 284 -3.27 42.39 4.23
N VAL A 285 -2.86 43.66 4.15
CA VAL A 285 -2.82 44.61 5.27
C VAL A 285 -3.62 45.86 4.92
N ALA A 286 -4.29 46.47 5.91
CA ALA A 286 -5.00 47.73 5.72
C ALA A 286 -4.03 48.93 5.67
N LYS A 287 -4.34 49.92 4.84
CA LYS A 287 -3.69 51.24 4.74
C LYS A 287 -4.34 52.24 5.69
N ALA A 288 -3.68 53.36 5.96
CA ALA A 288 -4.23 54.40 6.84
C ALA A 288 -5.62 54.89 6.39
N ASN A 289 -5.84 54.97 5.08
CA ASN A 289 -7.10 55.40 4.47
C ASN A 289 -8.23 54.35 4.50
N GLY A 290 -7.95 53.12 4.97
CA GLY A 290 -8.90 52.01 5.06
C GLY A 290 -8.91 51.07 3.85
N ASP A 291 -8.17 51.37 2.78
CA ASP A 291 -7.97 50.42 1.66
C ASP A 291 -7.04 49.28 2.06
N TYR A 292 -7.01 48.20 1.31
CA TYR A 292 -6.09 47.08 1.54
C TYR A 292 -4.93 47.08 0.53
N THR A 293 -3.81 46.48 0.90
CA THR A 293 -2.70 46.20 -0.01
C THR A 293 -2.14 44.82 0.25
N LYS A 294 -1.70 44.16 -0.82
CA LYS A 294 -0.93 42.93 -0.75
C LYS A 294 0.53 43.28 -0.52
N VAL A 295 1.18 42.60 0.41
CA VAL A 295 2.61 42.72 0.72
C VAL A 295 3.22 41.32 0.62
N SER A 296 4.15 41.14 -0.32
CA SER A 296 4.99 39.94 -0.39
C SER A 296 6.21 40.15 0.49
N GLU A 297 6.30 39.45 1.63
CA GLU A 297 7.40 39.60 2.59
C GLU A 297 8.71 39.03 2.05
N PHE A 298 8.65 37.77 1.58
CA PHE A 298 9.76 37.07 0.95
C PHE A 298 9.22 35.94 0.07
N THR A 299 10.10 35.37 -0.74
CA THR A 299 9.80 34.19 -1.56
C THR A 299 10.68 33.03 -1.13
N THR A 300 10.09 31.86 -0.89
CA THR A 300 10.84 30.62 -0.69
C THR A 300 11.05 29.95 -2.04
N THR A 301 12.29 29.63 -2.38
CA THR A 301 12.65 28.94 -3.61
C THR A 301 13.05 27.49 -3.31
N TYR A 302 12.55 26.58 -4.15
CA TYR A 302 12.78 25.15 -4.05
C TYR A 302 13.44 24.65 -5.33
N ASN A 303 14.51 23.86 -5.19
CA ASN A 303 15.09 23.07 -6.28
C ASN A 303 15.15 21.61 -5.83
N ALA A 304 14.31 20.77 -6.41
CA ALA A 304 14.20 19.36 -6.08
C ALA A 304 14.74 18.46 -7.20
N THR A 305 15.35 17.35 -6.79
CA THR A 305 15.57 16.16 -7.62
C THR A 305 14.70 15.06 -7.03
N GLU A 306 13.59 14.77 -7.71
CA GLU A 306 12.63 13.73 -7.39
C GLU A 306 13.01 12.43 -8.12
N LEU A 307 12.65 11.29 -7.55
CA LEU A 307 12.84 9.98 -8.17
C LEU A 307 11.49 9.39 -8.57
N VAL A 308 11.42 8.79 -9.75
CA VAL A 308 10.22 8.13 -10.27
C VAL A 308 10.53 6.66 -10.58
N LEU A 309 9.64 5.76 -10.18
CA LEU A 309 9.83 4.32 -10.37
C LEU A 309 9.94 3.99 -11.87
N SER A 310 10.94 3.21 -12.24
CA SER A 310 11.25 2.86 -13.63
C SER A 310 11.08 1.38 -13.94
N HIS A 311 11.39 0.52 -12.98
CA HIS A 311 11.17 -0.91 -13.08
C HIS A 311 11.21 -1.58 -11.71
N ILE A 312 10.56 -2.73 -11.64
CA ILE A 312 10.62 -3.69 -10.55
C ILE A 312 11.14 -4.99 -11.17
N GLN A 313 12.11 -5.65 -10.54
CA GLN A 313 12.69 -6.89 -11.04
C GLN A 313 12.84 -7.89 -9.90
N ALA A 314 12.30 -9.09 -10.10
CA ALA A 314 12.40 -10.22 -9.18
C ALA A 314 13.72 -10.99 -9.37
N SER A 315 14.12 -11.78 -8.36
CA SER A 315 15.31 -12.64 -8.46
C SER A 315 15.10 -13.82 -9.40
N ASN A 316 13.84 -14.22 -9.60
CA ASN A 316 13.41 -15.18 -10.63
C ASN A 316 13.29 -14.58 -12.05
N GLN A 317 13.90 -13.42 -12.30
CA GLN A 317 14.00 -12.75 -13.60
C GLN A 317 12.69 -12.16 -14.18
N SER A 318 11.54 -12.30 -13.53
CA SER A 318 10.33 -11.55 -13.92
C SER A 318 10.49 -10.05 -13.65
N ARG A 319 9.87 -9.19 -14.48
CA ARG A 319 10.09 -7.74 -14.45
C ARG A 319 8.87 -6.93 -14.88
N ILE A 320 8.63 -5.81 -14.20
CA ILE A 320 7.73 -4.74 -14.62
C ILE A 320 8.57 -3.54 -15.05
N LYS A 321 8.26 -2.91 -16.19
CA LYS A 321 8.91 -1.66 -16.64
C LYS A 321 7.88 -0.57 -16.86
N LEU A 322 8.15 0.61 -16.34
CA LEU A 322 7.32 1.80 -16.47
C LEU A 322 7.94 2.72 -17.52
N VAL A 323 7.14 3.14 -18.51
CA VAL A 323 7.55 4.01 -19.59
C VAL A 323 6.84 5.35 -19.46
N TYR A 324 7.62 6.43 -19.43
CA TYR A 324 7.11 7.79 -19.34
C TYR A 324 7.31 8.51 -20.66
N SER A 325 6.38 9.39 -20.99
CA SER A 325 6.44 10.32 -22.12
C SER A 325 6.36 11.77 -21.65
N GLY A 326 6.71 12.73 -22.50
CA GLY A 326 6.72 14.16 -22.15
C GLY A 326 7.96 14.61 -21.36
N SER A 327 7.94 15.87 -20.89
CA SER A 327 9.04 16.46 -20.11
C SER A 327 8.52 17.50 -19.12
N GLY A 328 9.26 17.78 -18.04
CA GLY A 328 8.87 18.76 -17.03
C GLY A 328 7.49 18.47 -16.43
N TYR A 329 6.58 19.45 -16.49
CA TYR A 329 5.20 19.36 -15.99
C TYR A 329 4.27 18.50 -16.86
N GLU A 330 4.69 18.14 -18.08
CA GLU A 330 3.91 17.32 -19.01
C GLU A 330 4.29 15.84 -18.95
N LYS A 331 5.24 15.48 -18.08
CA LYS A 331 5.71 14.10 -17.97
C LYS A 331 4.60 13.22 -17.39
N VAL A 332 4.18 12.20 -18.14
CA VAL A 332 3.15 11.24 -17.72
C VAL A 332 3.58 9.79 -18.00
N LEU A 333 3.07 8.85 -17.19
CA LEU A 333 3.24 7.41 -17.40
C LEU A 333 2.42 6.99 -18.63
N SER A 334 3.08 6.61 -19.72
CA SER A 334 2.42 6.23 -20.97
C SER A 334 2.09 4.74 -21.03
N SER A 335 2.98 3.89 -20.52
CA SER A 335 2.75 2.45 -20.53
C SER A 335 3.47 1.69 -19.41
N ILE A 336 2.91 0.54 -19.06
CA ILE A 336 3.50 -0.44 -18.14
C ILE A 336 3.69 -1.74 -18.93
N LEU A 337 4.93 -2.22 -19.00
CA LEU A 337 5.32 -3.42 -19.73
C LEU A 337 5.65 -4.54 -18.75
N ILE A 338 5.09 -5.72 -18.99
CA ILE A 338 5.27 -6.92 -18.17
C ILE A 338 6.14 -7.90 -18.94
N PHE A 339 7.21 -8.33 -18.27
CA PHE A 339 8.13 -9.35 -18.74
C PHE A 339 8.11 -10.51 -17.74
N ASP A 340 7.81 -11.70 -18.23
CA ASP A 340 7.69 -12.91 -17.42
C ASP A 340 9.04 -13.60 -17.19
N ARG A 341 9.90 -13.62 -18.22
CA ARG A 341 11.21 -14.27 -18.21
C ARG A 341 12.29 -13.45 -18.90
N TYR A 342 13.53 -13.84 -18.64
CA TYR A 342 14.70 -13.37 -19.36
C TYR A 342 15.23 -14.49 -20.26
N ASP A 343 15.31 -14.23 -21.55
CA ASP A 343 15.93 -15.16 -22.50
C ASP A 343 17.45 -15.01 -22.41
N ASP A 344 18.10 -15.93 -21.72
CA ASP A 344 19.57 -15.95 -21.54
C ASP A 344 20.31 -16.08 -22.87
N THR A 345 19.73 -16.77 -23.86
CA THR A 345 20.35 -17.00 -25.17
C THR A 345 20.45 -15.69 -25.94
N ASN A 346 19.38 -14.90 -25.92
CA ASN A 346 19.30 -13.63 -26.65
C ASN A 346 19.64 -12.41 -25.78
N GLN A 347 19.81 -12.59 -24.46
CA GLN A 347 20.00 -11.54 -23.47
C GLN A 347 18.89 -10.48 -23.48
N VAL A 348 17.65 -10.90 -23.64
CA VAL A 348 16.49 -10.02 -23.79
C VAL A 348 15.36 -10.46 -22.86
N TYR A 349 14.68 -9.50 -22.23
CA TYR A 349 13.44 -9.77 -21.53
C TYR A 349 12.30 -10.01 -22.51
N VAL A 350 11.55 -11.10 -22.31
CA VAL A 350 10.42 -11.45 -23.17
C VAL A 350 9.19 -10.68 -22.73
N HIS A 351 8.70 -9.80 -23.59
CA HIS A 351 7.53 -8.97 -23.33
C HIS A 351 6.24 -9.73 -23.68
N ASN A 352 5.30 -9.81 -22.74
CA ASN A 352 4.05 -10.56 -22.94
C ASN A 352 2.79 -9.75 -22.72
N ARG A 353 2.81 -8.70 -21.88
CA ARG A 353 1.62 -7.91 -21.56
C ARG A 353 1.95 -6.45 -21.38
N GLN A 354 1.05 -5.58 -21.84
CA GLN A 354 1.18 -4.13 -21.78
C GLN A 354 -0.11 -3.47 -21.35
N PHE A 355 0.03 -2.44 -20.52
CA PHE A 355 -1.04 -1.52 -20.14
C PHE A 355 -0.73 -0.14 -20.68
N ASP A 356 -1.59 0.40 -21.53
CA ASP A 356 -1.44 1.72 -22.15
C ASP A 356 -2.38 2.75 -21.51
N LEU A 357 -1.81 3.87 -21.09
CA LEU A 357 -2.53 4.96 -20.44
C LEU A 357 -2.73 6.13 -21.43
N GLY A 358 -3.98 6.43 -21.74
CA GLY A 358 -4.37 7.50 -22.65
C GLY A 358 -4.85 8.73 -21.89
N TYR A 359 -4.19 9.88 -22.11
CA TYR A 359 -4.54 11.14 -21.45
C TYR A 359 -5.25 12.11 -22.39
N ARG A 360 -5.99 13.05 -21.80
CA ARG A 360 -6.44 14.28 -22.45
C ARG A 360 -5.85 15.46 -21.72
N ASN A 361 -5.08 16.26 -22.45
CA ASN A 361 -4.51 17.50 -21.97
C ASN A 361 -5.49 18.64 -22.27
N LEU A 362 -6.04 19.24 -21.23
CA LEU A 362 -6.90 20.41 -21.35
C LEU A 362 -6.10 21.66 -20.94
N SER A 363 -6.14 22.68 -21.79
CA SER A 363 -5.50 23.98 -21.61
C SER A 363 -6.46 25.10 -22.01
N THR A 364 -6.52 26.19 -21.24
CA THR A 364 -7.09 27.45 -21.71
C THR A 364 -5.99 28.33 -22.27
N SER A 365 -6.04 28.65 -23.57
CA SER A 365 -5.13 29.62 -24.17
C SER A 365 -5.74 31.02 -24.12
N ASN A 366 -5.07 31.96 -23.46
CA ASN A 366 -4.41 33.12 -24.08
C ASN A 366 -3.99 34.15 -23.03
N LEU A 367 -2.69 34.23 -22.76
CA LEU A 367 -1.84 35.41 -22.54
C LEU A 367 -0.67 35.02 -21.60
N HIS A 368 0.54 35.00 -22.15
CA HIS A 368 1.85 34.77 -21.48
C HIS A 368 2.35 33.32 -21.34
N LEU A 369 2.97 32.81 -22.41
CA LEU A 369 4.17 31.92 -22.52
C LEU A 369 4.41 30.73 -21.55
N VAL A 370 3.51 30.41 -20.62
CA VAL A 370 3.56 29.20 -19.79
C VAL A 370 2.15 28.64 -19.78
N SER A 371 1.85 27.66 -20.63
CA SER A 371 0.54 27.00 -20.63
C SER A 371 0.47 26.09 -19.41
N TYR A 372 -0.47 26.33 -18.49
CA TYR A 372 -0.77 25.35 -17.45
C TYR A 372 -1.64 24.25 -18.08
N HIS A 373 -1.22 23.00 -17.89
CA HIS A 373 -1.87 21.83 -18.48
C HIS A 373 -2.47 20.96 -17.38
N ARG A 374 -3.72 20.53 -17.55
CA ARG A 374 -4.33 19.47 -16.74
C ARG A 374 -4.45 18.21 -17.59
N ASN A 375 -3.76 17.16 -17.18
CA ASN A 375 -3.89 15.83 -17.76
C ASN A 375 -4.97 15.07 -17.00
N PHE A 376 -6.03 14.70 -17.71
CA PHE A 376 -7.04 13.74 -17.25
C PHE A 376 -6.75 12.39 -17.90
N LEU A 377 -6.74 11.31 -17.10
CA LEU A 377 -6.60 9.96 -17.64
C LEU A 377 -7.95 9.59 -18.25
N ALA A 378 -8.01 9.37 -19.55
CA ALA A 378 -9.24 9.06 -20.26
C ALA A 378 -9.42 7.56 -20.47
N THR A 379 -8.32 6.83 -20.72
CA THR A 379 -8.38 5.40 -21.04
C THR A 379 -7.24 4.60 -20.43
N LEU A 380 -7.51 3.35 -20.06
CA LEU A 380 -6.50 2.33 -19.74
C LEU A 380 -6.78 1.09 -20.58
N THR A 381 -5.85 0.72 -21.47
CA THR A 381 -6.00 -0.43 -22.38
C THR A 381 -5.05 -1.55 -22.00
N GLU A 382 -5.57 -2.76 -21.83
CA GLU A 382 -4.77 -3.97 -21.64
C GLU A 382 -4.57 -4.69 -22.97
N SER A 383 -3.33 -5.09 -23.26
CA SER A 383 -3.00 -5.87 -24.45
C SER A 383 -1.95 -6.94 -24.16
N ALA A 384 -2.01 -8.04 -24.90
CA ALA A 384 -1.01 -9.10 -24.90
C ALA A 384 -0.94 -9.69 -26.32
N GLY A 385 0.23 -9.60 -26.96
CA GLY A 385 0.37 -9.97 -28.36
C GLY A 385 -0.67 -9.28 -29.25
N CYS A 386 -1.59 -10.07 -29.79
CA CYS A 386 -2.68 -9.63 -30.67
C CYS A 386 -4.01 -9.40 -29.97
N GLU A 387 -4.14 -9.81 -28.71
CA GLU A 387 -5.34 -9.62 -27.92
C GLU A 387 -5.31 -8.21 -27.32
N VAL A 388 -6.31 -7.39 -27.67
CA VAL A 388 -6.50 -6.04 -27.14
C VAL A 388 -7.90 -5.96 -26.56
N ARG A 389 -7.98 -5.68 -25.27
CA ARG A 389 -9.26 -5.49 -24.58
C ARG A 389 -9.86 -4.13 -24.93
N ASN A 390 -11.18 -4.01 -24.80
CA ASN A 390 -11.77 -2.68 -24.72
C ASN A 390 -11.11 -1.89 -23.57
N PRO A 391 -10.86 -0.58 -23.75
CA PRO A 391 -10.26 0.20 -22.68
C PRO A 391 -11.24 0.36 -21.52
N TYR A 392 -10.71 0.47 -20.30
CA TYR A 392 -11.41 1.24 -19.28
C TYR A 392 -11.57 2.67 -19.79
N GLU A 393 -12.77 3.25 -19.63
CA GLU A 393 -13.03 4.66 -19.94
C GLU A 393 -13.36 5.40 -18.64
N PHE A 394 -12.73 6.56 -18.44
CA PHE A 394 -12.87 7.39 -17.25
C PHE A 394 -13.47 8.74 -17.63
N HIS A 395 -14.56 9.09 -16.96
CA HIS A 395 -15.22 10.39 -17.14
C HIS A 395 -15.20 11.18 -15.85
N TYR A 396 -15.22 12.50 -16.00
CA TYR A 396 -15.07 13.43 -14.91
C TYR A 396 -16.15 14.49 -14.94
N TRP A 397 -16.64 14.86 -13.76
CA TRP A 397 -17.69 15.85 -13.62
C TRP A 397 -17.23 17.21 -14.16
N GLY A 398 -18.04 17.82 -15.03
CA GLY A 398 -17.75 19.14 -15.60
C GLY A 398 -16.53 19.19 -16.54
N VAL A 399 -16.11 18.05 -17.08
CA VAL A 399 -15.03 17.93 -18.07
C VAL A 399 -15.56 17.21 -19.31
N ASP A 400 -15.47 17.89 -20.45
CA ASP A 400 -15.76 17.33 -21.76
C ASP A 400 -14.44 16.90 -22.41
N LEU A 401 -14.15 15.59 -22.30
CA LEU A 401 -12.94 14.97 -22.83
C LEU A 401 -12.93 14.89 -24.37
N GLU A 402 -14.10 14.96 -25.01
CA GLU A 402 -14.21 14.89 -26.48
C GLU A 402 -13.90 16.26 -27.11
N ASN A 403 -14.45 17.33 -26.52
CA ASN A 403 -14.28 18.70 -27.00
C ASN A 403 -13.12 19.45 -26.31
N TYR A 404 -12.34 18.78 -25.46
CA TYR A 404 -11.20 19.35 -24.72
C TYR A 404 -11.58 20.57 -23.88
N ALA A 405 -12.75 20.53 -23.23
CA ALA A 405 -13.30 21.67 -22.49
C ALA A 405 -13.57 21.33 -21.03
N THR A 406 -13.34 22.30 -20.15
CA THR A 406 -13.72 22.21 -18.73
C THR A 406 -13.96 23.61 -18.17
N ILE A 407 -14.82 23.72 -17.16
CA ILE A 407 -14.97 24.96 -16.38
C ILE A 407 -13.86 25.13 -15.34
N LEU A 408 -13.08 24.08 -15.05
CA LEU A 408 -11.88 24.13 -14.22
C LEU A 408 -10.65 24.57 -15.04
N THR A 409 -10.65 25.84 -15.43
CA THR A 409 -9.56 26.50 -16.20
C THR A 409 -8.20 26.61 -15.45
N ASP A 410 -7.21 27.28 -16.05
CA ASP A 410 -5.85 27.50 -15.48
C ASP A 410 -5.94 27.98 -14.01
N PRO A 411 -5.17 27.41 -13.07
CA PRO A 411 -5.13 27.86 -11.67
C PRO A 411 -4.91 29.36 -11.50
N ARG A 412 -4.22 30.05 -12.42
CA ARG A 412 -4.04 31.52 -12.39
C ARG A 412 -5.28 32.29 -12.83
N GLU A 413 -6.13 31.69 -13.68
CA GLU A 413 -7.43 32.26 -14.03
C GLU A 413 -8.48 31.96 -12.94
N ASN A 414 -8.28 30.86 -12.21
CA ASN A 414 -9.16 30.37 -11.13
C ASN A 414 -8.69 30.68 -9.72
N GLU A 415 -7.54 31.33 -9.53
CA GLU A 415 -7.06 31.75 -8.20
C GLU A 415 -8.07 32.69 -7.51
N ASN A 416 -8.95 33.31 -8.30
CA ASN A 416 -10.05 34.16 -7.85
C ASN A 416 -11.39 33.41 -7.70
N ARG A 417 -11.41 32.08 -7.83
CA ARG A 417 -12.60 31.21 -7.86
C ARG A 417 -12.43 29.95 -7.02
N GLU A 418 -11.72 30.07 -5.90
CA GLU A 418 -11.55 29.00 -4.92
C GLU A 418 -12.24 29.33 -3.58
N ASP A 419 -12.81 28.31 -2.95
CA ASP A 419 -13.34 28.41 -1.59
C ASP A 419 -12.21 28.46 -0.53
N VAL A 420 -12.59 28.58 0.74
CA VAL A 420 -11.68 28.63 1.90
C VAL A 420 -10.86 27.34 2.10
N TRP A 421 -11.20 26.27 1.39
CA TRP A 421 -10.51 24.98 1.44
C TRP A 421 -9.62 24.75 0.20
N GLY A 422 -9.73 25.62 -0.81
CA GLY A 422 -9.00 25.57 -2.07
C GLY A 422 -9.72 24.79 -3.18
N PHE A 423 -10.98 24.42 -3.01
CA PHE A 423 -11.79 23.81 -4.06
C PHE A 423 -12.47 24.85 -4.92
N PHE A 424 -12.80 24.49 -6.16
CA PHE A 424 -13.44 25.42 -7.10
C PHE A 424 -14.84 25.82 -6.64
N ASN A 425 -15.12 27.12 -6.57
CA ASN A 425 -16.44 27.64 -6.18
C ASN A 425 -17.14 28.46 -7.27
N ASN A 426 -16.42 28.78 -8.36
CA ASN A 426 -16.89 29.58 -9.48
C ASN A 426 -17.47 30.96 -9.11
N VAL A 427 -17.11 31.52 -7.95
CA VAL A 427 -17.54 32.86 -7.53
C VAL A 427 -16.43 33.85 -7.85
N GLY A 428 -16.57 34.59 -8.95
CA GLY A 428 -15.63 35.67 -9.29
C GLY A 428 -15.79 36.87 -8.35
N SER A 429 -14.67 37.49 -7.97
CA SER A 429 -14.67 38.74 -7.21
C SER A 429 -13.98 39.87 -7.97
N SER A 430 -14.53 41.09 -7.89
CA SER A 430 -13.88 42.32 -8.34
C SER A 430 -12.85 42.86 -7.34
N GLU A 431 -12.74 42.26 -6.15
CA GLU A 431 -11.72 42.65 -5.17
C GLU A 431 -10.33 42.17 -5.57
N VAL A 432 -9.38 43.10 -5.55
CA VAL A 432 -8.06 42.96 -6.15
C VAL A 432 -7.06 42.22 -5.25
N HIS A 433 -7.36 42.05 -3.95
CA HIS A 433 -6.36 41.61 -2.95
C HIS A 433 -6.49 40.18 -2.43
N GLY A 434 -7.31 39.31 -3.03
CA GLY A 434 -7.28 37.84 -2.83
C GLY A 434 -7.72 37.23 -1.49
N ALA A 435 -7.62 37.95 -0.37
CA ALA A 435 -7.98 37.43 0.96
C ALA A 435 -9.50 37.18 1.12
N PRO A 436 -9.90 36.17 1.91
CA PRO A 436 -11.32 35.92 2.21
C PRO A 436 -11.95 37.07 3.01
N ALA A 437 -13.26 37.22 2.84
CA ALA A 437 -14.09 37.94 3.79
C ALA A 437 -14.03 37.24 5.16
N LEU A 438 -14.05 38.02 6.22
CA LEU A 438 -14.01 37.52 7.59
C LEU A 438 -15.13 38.12 8.43
N TYR A 439 -15.51 37.40 9.46
CA TYR A 439 -16.55 37.79 10.40
C TYR A 439 -15.96 37.64 11.80
N VAL A 440 -15.70 38.78 12.43
CA VAL A 440 -15.05 38.85 13.74
C VAL A 440 -16.13 38.87 14.80
N LYS A 441 -16.04 37.96 15.77
CA LYS A 441 -16.94 37.85 16.91
C LYS A 441 -16.22 38.36 18.18
N PRO A 442 -16.27 39.67 18.48
CA PRO A 442 -15.35 40.28 19.45
C PRO A 442 -15.52 39.77 20.88
N ASN A 443 -16.72 39.30 21.22
CA ASN A 443 -17.05 38.80 22.55
C ASN A 443 -16.73 37.30 22.72
N GLU A 444 -16.39 36.60 21.64
CA GLU A 444 -15.96 35.20 21.71
C GLU A 444 -14.48 35.09 22.16
N PRO A 445 -14.12 33.98 22.84
CA PRO A 445 -12.73 33.62 23.06
C PRO A 445 -11.95 33.57 21.73
N ASP A 446 -10.63 33.82 21.76
CA ASP A 446 -9.80 33.82 20.55
C ASP A 446 -9.98 32.57 19.67
N ALA A 447 -10.23 31.43 20.29
CA ALA A 447 -10.51 30.13 19.67
C ALA A 447 -11.68 30.12 18.67
N PHE A 448 -12.63 31.04 18.84
CA PHE A 448 -13.90 31.14 18.13
C PHE A 448 -14.13 32.56 17.57
N ARG A 449 -13.11 33.43 17.63
CA ARG A 449 -13.29 34.85 17.27
C ARG A 449 -13.35 35.08 15.76
N TYR A 450 -12.60 34.31 14.98
CA TYR A 450 -12.40 34.57 13.56
C TYR A 450 -13.06 33.50 12.71
N HIS A 451 -14.06 33.90 11.92
CA HIS A 451 -14.76 33.02 11.00
C HIS A 451 -14.63 33.53 9.56
N THR A 452 -14.59 32.61 8.60
CA THR A 452 -14.54 32.92 7.16
C THR A 452 -15.91 33.03 6.51
N ARG A 453 -16.98 32.94 7.30
CA ARG A 453 -18.38 33.08 6.91
C ARG A 453 -19.21 33.71 8.01
N ASP A 454 -20.37 34.22 7.64
CA ASP A 454 -21.42 34.55 8.59
C ASP A 454 -22.01 33.24 9.16
N ILE A 455 -22.31 33.22 10.46
CA ILE A 455 -22.90 32.03 11.13
C ILE A 455 -24.38 32.32 11.35
N PRO A 456 -25.29 31.53 10.75
CA PRO A 456 -26.72 31.68 10.97
C PRO A 456 -27.06 31.65 12.46
N ASN A 457 -28.02 32.48 12.88
CA ASN A 457 -28.54 32.54 14.25
C ASN A 457 -27.50 32.95 15.33
N TYR A 458 -26.34 33.49 14.96
CA TYR A 458 -25.44 34.12 15.93
C TYR A 458 -26.09 35.38 16.53
N THR A 459 -26.17 35.45 17.87
CA THR A 459 -26.96 36.50 18.56
C THR A 459 -26.13 37.63 19.18
N ASP A 460 -24.81 37.54 19.18
CA ASP A 460 -23.91 38.55 19.76
C ASP A 460 -23.28 39.44 18.67
N VAL A 461 -22.30 40.28 19.02
CA VAL A 461 -21.65 41.22 18.10
C VAL A 461 -20.88 40.47 17.01
N ASP A 462 -21.23 40.75 15.76
CA ASP A 462 -20.53 40.29 14.57
C ASP A 462 -20.03 41.48 13.73
N VAL A 463 -18.74 41.49 13.40
CA VAL A 463 -18.07 42.57 12.69
C VAL A 463 -17.48 42.03 11.38
N PRO A 464 -18.10 42.34 10.22
CA PRO A 464 -17.60 41.87 8.93
C PRO A 464 -16.35 42.67 8.49
N VAL A 465 -15.31 41.97 8.06
CA VAL A 465 -14.15 42.55 7.37
C VAL A 465 -14.26 42.17 5.89
N TYR A 466 -14.43 43.18 5.03
CA TYR A 466 -14.67 42.96 3.61
C TYR A 466 -13.48 42.25 2.94
N GLY A 467 -13.81 41.30 2.10
CA GLY A 467 -12.89 40.42 1.41
C GLY A 467 -13.62 39.66 0.31
N ARG A 468 -12.95 38.71 -0.32
CA ARG A 468 -13.57 37.83 -1.31
C ARG A 468 -14.52 36.85 -0.66
N ASN A 469 -15.66 36.62 -1.31
CA ASN A 469 -16.51 35.48 -0.96
C ASN A 469 -15.79 34.19 -1.38
N ARG A 470 -15.37 33.41 -0.38
CA ARG A 470 -14.72 32.10 -0.54
C ARG A 470 -15.56 30.99 0.09
N GLU A 471 -16.87 31.18 0.19
CA GLU A 471 -17.76 30.10 0.61
C GLU A 471 -17.70 28.94 -0.39
N SER A 472 -17.84 27.72 0.14
CA SER A 472 -17.95 26.51 -0.66
C SER A 472 -19.23 26.54 -1.48
N ASN A 473 -19.14 26.14 -2.74
CA ASN A 473 -20.29 26.08 -3.65
C ASN A 473 -20.59 24.62 -4.02
N PRO A 474 -21.63 24.00 -3.41
CA PRO A 474 -21.98 22.60 -3.66
C PRO A 474 -22.30 22.27 -5.12
N GLU A 475 -22.66 23.24 -5.97
CA GLU A 475 -23.00 23.01 -7.37
C GLU A 475 -21.78 22.74 -8.26
N VAL A 476 -20.57 23.15 -7.86
CA VAL A 476 -19.35 23.09 -8.71
C VAL A 476 -18.12 22.54 -7.99
N ILE A 477 -18.22 22.21 -6.70
CA ILE A 477 -17.09 21.71 -5.90
C ILE A 477 -16.54 20.36 -6.38
N MET A 478 -17.34 19.60 -7.15
CA MET A 478 -16.99 18.29 -7.71
C MET A 478 -16.34 18.35 -9.10
N VAL A 479 -16.15 19.54 -9.68
CA VAL A 479 -15.55 19.66 -11.03
C VAL A 479 -14.16 19.03 -11.07
N GLY A 480 -13.94 18.22 -12.11
CA GLY A 480 -12.68 17.51 -12.34
C GLY A 480 -12.56 16.21 -11.56
N THR A 481 -13.53 15.86 -10.71
CA THR A 481 -13.57 14.57 -10.03
C THR A 481 -14.13 13.48 -10.94
N LEU A 482 -13.55 12.27 -10.86
CA LEU A 482 -14.04 11.08 -11.56
C LEU A 482 -15.49 10.79 -11.15
N ASP A 483 -16.42 10.78 -12.09
CA ASP A 483 -17.85 10.54 -11.83
C ASP A 483 -18.39 9.29 -12.53
N GLN A 484 -17.65 8.74 -13.49
CA GLN A 484 -18.01 7.48 -14.12
C GLN A 484 -16.79 6.67 -14.56
N VAL A 485 -16.88 5.36 -14.34
CA VAL A 485 -15.93 4.35 -14.81
C VAL A 485 -16.70 3.36 -15.66
N LYS A 486 -16.25 3.15 -16.89
CA LYS A 486 -16.73 2.09 -17.75
C LYS A 486 -15.67 1.01 -17.85
N SER A 487 -16.03 -0.22 -17.54
CA SER A 487 -15.12 -1.35 -17.59
C SER A 487 -14.99 -1.91 -19.02
N PRO A 488 -13.92 -2.64 -19.34
CA PRO A 488 -13.75 -3.32 -20.63
C PRO A 488 -14.95 -4.18 -21.02
N GLU A 489 -15.58 -4.85 -20.04
CA GLU A 489 -16.73 -5.71 -20.24
C GLU A 489 -18.01 -4.94 -20.59
N GLY A 490 -18.02 -3.61 -20.45
CA GLY A 490 -19.16 -2.73 -20.74
C GLY A 490 -19.98 -2.33 -19.52
N GLY A 491 -19.61 -2.80 -18.31
CA GLY A 491 -20.23 -2.36 -17.07
C GLY A 491 -19.95 -0.89 -16.80
N VAL A 492 -20.91 -0.18 -16.21
CA VAL A 492 -20.80 1.26 -15.93
C VAL A 492 -21.06 1.51 -14.46
N THR A 493 -20.08 2.08 -13.77
CA THR A 493 -20.20 2.56 -12.40
C THR A 493 -20.23 4.08 -12.41
N THR A 494 -21.32 4.67 -11.92
CA THR A 494 -21.49 6.13 -11.81
C THR A 494 -21.49 6.55 -10.35
N LEU A 495 -20.63 7.51 -10.01
CA LEU A 495 -20.51 8.11 -8.68
C LEU A 495 -21.22 9.46 -8.68
N THR A 496 -22.13 9.64 -7.74
CA THR A 496 -22.74 10.94 -7.46
C THR A 496 -22.21 11.43 -6.13
N TYR A 497 -21.73 12.67 -6.11
CA TYR A 497 -21.15 13.31 -4.93
C TYR A 497 -22.05 14.42 -4.39
N GLU A 498 -21.80 14.80 -3.14
CA GLU A 498 -22.28 16.04 -2.53
C GLU A 498 -21.15 16.69 -1.71
N ALA A 499 -21.32 17.97 -1.36
CA ALA A 499 -20.36 18.67 -0.52
C ALA A 499 -20.30 18.07 0.88
N HIS A 500 -19.13 18.14 1.51
CA HIS A 500 -19.01 17.87 2.93
C HIS A 500 -19.84 18.86 3.76
N GLU A 501 -20.38 18.38 4.88
CA GLU A 501 -21.03 19.22 5.89
C GLU A 501 -20.52 18.86 7.29
N TYR A 502 -20.42 19.86 8.17
CA TYR A 502 -20.11 19.69 9.58
C TYR A 502 -20.96 20.60 10.47
N GLN A 503 -21.04 20.28 11.76
CA GLN A 503 -21.75 21.09 12.74
C GLN A 503 -20.86 22.18 13.34
N ASP A 504 -21.36 23.42 13.42
CA ASP A 504 -20.69 24.51 14.12
C ASP A 504 -20.81 24.33 15.65
N PRO A 505 -19.71 24.37 16.43
CA PRO A 505 -19.75 24.09 17.86
C PRO A 505 -20.36 25.21 18.72
N ILE A 506 -20.51 26.43 18.18
CA ILE A 506 -21.06 27.58 18.92
C ILE A 506 -22.58 27.58 18.81
N THR A 507 -23.08 27.43 17.58
CA THR A 507 -24.51 27.58 17.24
C THR A 507 -25.24 26.25 17.07
N GLY A 508 -24.52 25.16 16.80
CA GLY A 508 -25.09 23.85 16.46
C GLY A 508 -25.61 23.76 15.02
N GLU A 509 -25.43 24.80 14.20
CA GLU A 509 -25.92 24.86 12.82
C GLU A 509 -25.12 23.97 11.87
N THR A 510 -25.78 23.49 10.82
CA THR A 510 -25.12 22.74 9.75
C THR A 510 -24.43 23.70 8.79
N VAL A 511 -23.20 23.35 8.45
CA VAL A 511 -22.29 24.25 7.78
C VAL A 511 -21.63 23.48 6.62
N GLN A 512 -21.59 24.09 5.44
CA GLN A 512 -20.88 23.53 4.29
C GLN A 512 -19.36 23.50 4.57
N GLY A 513 -18.77 22.34 4.36
CA GLY A 513 -17.34 22.05 4.45
C GLY A 513 -16.69 21.90 3.08
N GLY A 514 -15.37 21.79 3.08
CA GLY A 514 -14.59 21.66 1.84
C GLY A 514 -14.45 20.23 1.38
N GLY A 515 -14.46 20.05 0.07
CA GLY A 515 -14.35 18.75 -0.60
C GLY A 515 -15.71 18.09 -0.78
N ILE A 516 -15.67 16.82 -1.14
CA ILE A 516 -16.86 16.05 -1.52
C ILE A 516 -16.89 14.70 -0.79
N ARG A 517 -18.10 14.18 -0.64
CA ARG A 517 -18.41 12.83 -0.15
C ARG A 517 -19.37 12.14 -1.10
N VAL A 518 -19.34 10.82 -1.15
CA VAL A 518 -20.22 10.02 -2.01
C VAL A 518 -21.64 10.11 -1.51
N LYS A 519 -22.56 10.51 -2.38
CA LYS A 519 -24.01 10.49 -2.12
C LYS A 519 -24.63 9.17 -2.56
N SER A 520 -24.23 8.68 -3.73
CA SER A 520 -24.71 7.41 -4.26
C SER A 520 -23.75 6.82 -5.28
N ILE A 521 -23.74 5.49 -5.36
CA ILE A 521 -23.06 4.74 -6.43
C ILE A 521 -24.14 3.95 -7.17
N ARG A 522 -24.14 4.06 -8.49
CA ARG A 522 -24.98 3.23 -9.37
C ARG A 522 -24.09 2.38 -10.25
N THR A 523 -24.26 1.07 -10.16
CA THR A 523 -23.54 0.10 -10.98
C THR A 523 -24.52 -0.57 -11.92
N SER A 524 -24.23 -0.52 -13.21
CA SER A 524 -24.99 -1.14 -14.29
C SER A 524 -24.17 -2.21 -14.99
N ASP A 525 -24.80 -3.32 -15.38
CA ASP A 525 -24.16 -4.44 -16.08
C ASP A 525 -23.94 -4.17 -17.58
N GLY A 526 -24.39 -3.03 -18.10
CA GLY A 526 -24.28 -2.67 -19.51
C GLY A 526 -25.26 -3.42 -20.44
N LEU A 527 -26.13 -4.28 -19.90
CA LEU A 527 -27.09 -5.10 -20.64
C LEU A 527 -28.55 -4.61 -20.50
N GLY A 528 -28.79 -3.54 -19.73
CA GLY A 528 -30.08 -2.87 -19.57
C GLY A 528 -30.34 -2.46 -18.11
N GLY A 529 -31.12 -1.41 -17.85
CA GLY A 529 -31.27 -0.82 -16.51
C GLY A 529 -32.10 -1.61 -15.48
N GLU A 530 -32.53 -2.85 -15.77
CA GLU A 530 -33.36 -3.65 -14.86
C GLU A 530 -32.55 -4.28 -13.69
N ASN A 531 -31.23 -4.38 -13.82
CA ASN A 531 -30.33 -5.00 -12.83
C ASN A 531 -29.43 -4.01 -12.09
N ASP A 532 -29.72 -2.71 -12.17
CA ASP A 532 -28.83 -1.70 -11.59
C ASP A 532 -28.82 -1.78 -10.06
N ILE A 533 -27.62 -1.86 -9.50
CA ILE A 533 -27.41 -1.77 -8.06
C ILE A 533 -27.22 -0.29 -7.73
N VAL A 534 -28.10 0.23 -6.86
CA VAL A 534 -28.01 1.60 -6.36
C VAL A 534 -27.74 1.56 -4.87
N GLU A 535 -26.59 2.10 -4.50
CA GLU A 535 -26.15 2.32 -3.13
C GLU A 535 -26.26 3.80 -2.79
N THR A 536 -26.81 4.12 -1.62
CA THR A 536 -26.94 5.50 -1.15
C THR A 536 -26.30 5.67 0.22
N TYR A 537 -25.69 6.82 0.45
CA TYR A 537 -25.02 7.16 1.69
C TYR A 537 -25.67 8.41 2.29
N SER A 538 -25.94 8.37 3.60
CA SER A 538 -26.43 9.50 4.39
C SER A 538 -25.52 9.74 5.58
N TYR A 539 -25.16 11.00 5.81
CA TYR A 539 -24.18 11.43 6.81
C TYR A 539 -24.84 12.19 7.96
N GLN A 540 -26.02 11.72 8.36
CA GLN A 540 -26.84 12.37 9.38
C GLN A 540 -26.81 11.63 10.72
N ASP A 541 -26.98 12.38 11.80
CA ASP A 541 -27.19 11.87 13.14
C ASP A 541 -28.62 11.32 13.32
N GLY A 542 -28.89 10.68 14.47
CA GLY A 542 -30.22 10.15 14.79
C GLY A 542 -31.35 11.20 14.88
N ASN A 543 -31.03 12.49 14.85
CA ASN A 543 -31.98 13.61 14.87
C ASN A 543 -32.14 14.28 13.50
N GLY A 544 -31.42 13.81 12.47
CA GLY A 544 -31.45 14.37 11.11
C GLY A 544 -30.51 15.56 10.87
N HIS A 545 -29.63 15.90 11.81
CA HIS A 545 -28.56 16.88 11.60
C HIS A 545 -27.34 16.22 10.95
N THR A 546 -26.38 16.98 10.41
CA THR A 546 -25.11 16.39 9.97
C THR A 546 -24.38 15.70 11.14
N ALA A 547 -23.86 14.50 10.91
CA ALA A 547 -22.96 13.80 11.82
C ALA A 547 -21.49 14.24 11.64
N GLY A 548 -21.25 15.23 10.78
CA GLY A 548 -19.92 15.71 10.43
C GLY A 548 -19.30 16.59 11.50
N LYS A 549 -18.04 16.32 11.81
CA LYS A 549 -17.16 17.15 12.62
C LYS A 549 -15.96 17.58 11.80
N VAL A 550 -15.49 18.80 12.02
CA VAL A 550 -14.29 19.35 11.37
C VAL A 550 -13.08 19.23 12.29
N ALA A 551 -11.93 18.83 11.76
CA ALA A 551 -10.70 18.77 12.56
C ALA A 551 -10.14 20.17 12.82
N TYR A 552 -10.07 21.01 11.78
CA TYR A 552 -9.65 22.42 11.88
C TYR A 552 -10.50 23.28 10.98
N LEU A 553 -10.90 24.45 11.48
CA LEU A 553 -11.42 25.50 10.61
C LEU A 553 -10.27 26.08 9.77
N PRO A 554 -10.52 26.47 8.50
CA PRO A 554 -9.56 27.23 7.74
C PRO A 554 -9.30 28.58 8.41
N GLN A 555 -8.02 28.88 8.65
CA GLN A 555 -7.59 30.09 9.31
C GLN A 555 -6.80 30.97 8.34
N PHE A 556 -7.22 32.21 8.17
CA PHE A 556 -6.59 33.17 7.26
C PHE A 556 -6.15 34.43 8.00
N VAL A 557 -6.16 34.42 9.33
CA VAL A 557 -6.00 35.60 10.17
C VAL A 557 -4.68 35.54 10.91
N ILE A 558 -3.92 36.63 10.86
CA ILE A 558 -2.82 36.92 11.76
C ILE A 558 -3.29 38.11 12.61
N PRO A 559 -3.78 37.88 13.84
CA PRO A 559 -4.24 38.96 14.70
C PRO A 559 -3.05 39.83 15.13
N THR A 560 -3.29 41.13 15.27
CA THR A 560 -2.27 42.09 15.70
C THR A 560 -2.83 42.99 16.79
N GLY A 561 -2.05 43.20 17.86
CA GLY A 561 -2.45 44.08 18.96
C GLY A 561 -2.38 45.56 18.64
N ASN A 562 -1.68 45.95 17.58
CA ASN A 562 -1.49 47.33 17.19
C ASN A 562 -1.43 47.44 15.66
N TYR A 563 -1.92 48.56 15.13
CA TYR A 563 -1.91 48.81 13.69
C TYR A 563 -0.54 49.35 13.26
N LYS A 564 -0.02 48.77 12.18
CA LYS A 564 1.16 49.27 11.50
C LYS A 564 0.84 49.56 10.04
N ASP A 565 0.99 50.82 9.64
CA ASP A 565 0.73 51.21 8.26
C ASP A 565 1.79 50.63 7.31
N PRO A 566 1.38 49.91 6.25
CA PRO A 566 2.30 49.20 5.36
C PRO A 566 3.13 50.13 4.44
N GLU A 567 2.74 51.39 4.27
CA GLU A 567 3.42 52.35 3.38
C GLU A 567 4.36 53.30 4.14
N THR A 568 3.92 53.75 5.32
CA THR A 568 4.62 54.75 6.13
C THR A 568 5.35 54.16 7.32
N GLU A 569 5.09 52.89 7.66
CA GLU A 569 5.54 52.22 8.89
C GLU A 569 5.07 52.91 10.19
N ALA A 570 4.07 53.81 10.08
CA ALA A 570 3.48 54.50 11.22
C ALA A 570 2.77 53.49 12.15
N TYR A 571 2.83 53.79 13.44
CA TYR A 571 2.33 52.91 14.51
C TYR A 571 1.14 53.57 15.22
N GLU A 572 0.04 52.84 15.36
CA GLU A 572 -1.16 53.28 16.07
C GLU A 572 -1.68 52.19 17.02
N PRO A 573 -1.84 52.49 18.32
CA PRO A 573 -2.37 51.52 19.26
C PRO A 573 -3.83 51.14 19.03
N ALA A 574 -4.21 49.88 19.30
CA ALA A 574 -5.59 49.42 19.13
C ALA A 574 -6.61 50.26 19.89
N LYS A 575 -6.35 50.63 21.15
CA LYS A 575 -7.22 51.52 21.94
C LYS A 575 -7.48 52.86 21.24
N ASP A 576 -6.48 53.40 20.54
CA ASP A 576 -6.57 54.69 19.86
C ASP A 576 -7.36 54.52 18.56
N LEU A 577 -7.23 53.39 17.87
CA LEU A 577 -8.04 53.04 16.69
C LEU A 577 -9.53 52.93 17.03
N PHE A 578 -9.88 52.23 18.11
CA PHE A 578 -11.27 52.08 18.57
C PHE A 578 -11.87 53.41 19.06
N ALA A 579 -11.03 54.34 19.52
CA ALA A 579 -11.46 55.69 19.88
C ALA A 579 -11.60 56.62 18.65
N ALA A 580 -10.78 56.42 17.61
CA ALA A 580 -10.69 57.30 16.45
C ALA A 580 -11.54 56.86 15.24
N THR A 581 -11.91 55.58 15.15
CA THR A 581 -12.60 55.00 13.99
C THR A 581 -13.80 54.14 14.41
N ASN A 582 -14.64 53.74 13.44
CA ASN A 582 -15.72 52.80 13.74
C ASN A 582 -15.16 51.38 14.01
N THR A 583 -15.91 50.57 14.74
CA THR A 583 -15.51 49.21 15.16
C THR A 583 -15.05 48.33 13.99
N GLN A 584 -15.71 48.42 12.84
CA GLN A 584 -15.35 47.65 11.64
C GLN A 584 -13.98 48.06 11.08
N SER A 585 -13.72 49.37 10.97
CA SER A 585 -12.45 49.90 10.49
C SER A 585 -11.31 49.61 11.47
N ALA A 586 -11.57 49.63 12.77
CA ALA A 586 -10.58 49.28 13.79
C ALA A 586 -10.18 47.79 13.64
N TRP A 587 -11.14 46.87 13.59
CA TRP A 587 -10.87 45.44 13.36
C TRP A 587 -10.19 45.17 12.02
N GLY A 588 -10.60 45.87 10.95
CA GLY A 588 -9.97 45.76 9.63
C GLY A 588 -8.49 46.16 9.62
N LYS A 589 -8.07 47.05 10.53
CA LYS A 589 -6.66 47.45 10.73
C LYS A 589 -5.88 46.53 11.67
N LEU A 590 -6.55 45.85 12.59
CA LEU A 590 -5.94 44.96 13.59
C LEU A 590 -5.80 43.51 13.12
N ILE A 591 -6.32 43.19 11.93
CA ILE A 591 -6.25 41.85 11.34
C ILE A 591 -5.43 41.90 10.06
N VAL A 592 -4.35 41.11 10.03
CA VAL A 592 -3.58 40.84 8.82
C VAL A 592 -4.10 39.54 8.23
N ARG A 593 -4.31 39.49 6.92
CA ARG A 593 -4.92 38.32 6.26
C ARG A 593 -3.93 37.60 5.37
N SER A 594 -4.02 36.27 5.34
CA SER A 594 -3.35 35.43 4.34
C SER A 594 -4.32 35.10 3.20
N GLU A 595 -3.79 34.83 2.01
CA GLU A 595 -4.56 34.21 0.91
C GLU A 595 -4.57 32.68 0.99
N THR A 596 -3.60 32.12 1.72
CA THR A 596 -3.47 30.69 1.98
C THR A 596 -4.00 30.34 3.36
N ASN A 597 -4.62 29.17 3.48
CA ASN A 597 -5.04 28.64 4.77
C ASN A 597 -3.80 28.37 5.63
N LEU A 598 -3.74 28.98 6.80
CA LEU A 598 -2.68 28.85 7.79
C LEU A 598 -2.92 27.67 8.75
N ALA A 599 -4.13 27.09 8.76
CA ALA A 599 -4.44 25.91 9.54
C ALA A 599 -4.07 24.61 8.80
N PRO A 600 -3.80 23.52 9.53
CA PRO A 600 -3.59 22.20 8.93
C PRO A 600 -4.79 21.77 8.06
N THR A 601 -4.52 20.97 7.02
CA THR A 601 -5.57 20.33 6.24
C THR A 601 -5.36 18.82 6.12
N GLY A 602 -6.41 18.06 5.85
CA GLY A 602 -6.35 16.62 5.60
C GLY A 602 -6.21 15.74 6.84
N ALA A 603 -6.60 16.25 8.02
CA ALA A 603 -6.40 15.58 9.31
C ALA A 603 -7.29 14.34 9.57
N VAL A 604 -8.25 14.07 8.68
CA VAL A 604 -9.14 12.89 8.71
C VAL A 604 -9.00 12.13 7.39
N ASP A 605 -7.98 11.27 7.30
CA ASP A 605 -7.69 10.44 6.11
C ASP A 605 -7.68 11.23 4.79
N GLY A 606 -7.02 12.40 4.79
CA GLY A 606 -6.95 13.29 3.62
C GLY A 606 -8.12 14.27 3.48
N SER A 607 -9.19 14.12 4.27
CA SER A 607 -10.27 15.12 4.40
C SER A 607 -10.11 15.99 5.66
N ASN A 608 -10.87 17.08 5.72
CA ASN A 608 -10.96 17.95 6.90
C ASN A 608 -12.19 17.66 7.76
N VAL A 609 -13.15 16.91 7.21
CA VAL A 609 -14.42 16.57 7.85
C VAL A 609 -14.50 15.06 7.99
N GLY A 610 -14.80 14.60 9.21
CA GLY A 610 -15.10 13.21 9.52
C GLY A 610 -16.53 13.06 10.03
N TYR A 611 -17.13 11.89 9.83
CA TYR A 611 -18.48 11.56 10.25
C TYR A 611 -18.48 10.56 11.39
N THR A 612 -19.18 10.91 12.48
CA THR A 612 -19.41 9.98 13.59
C THR A 612 -20.45 8.92 13.25
N GLN A 613 -21.24 9.14 12.19
CA GLN A 613 -22.29 8.24 11.75
C GLN A 613 -22.48 8.30 10.23
N VAL A 614 -22.59 7.13 9.60
CA VAL A 614 -22.94 6.98 8.18
C VAL A 614 -23.97 5.88 8.01
N THR A 615 -25.02 6.16 7.24
CA THR A 615 -26.03 5.18 6.83
C THR A 615 -25.80 4.80 5.38
N HIS A 616 -25.52 3.54 5.12
CA HIS A 616 -25.41 2.94 3.78
C HIS A 616 -26.66 2.13 3.50
N ALA A 617 -27.36 2.43 2.41
CA ALA A 617 -28.56 1.69 2.01
C ALA A 617 -28.41 1.16 0.59
N VAL A 618 -28.87 -0.07 0.38
CA VAL A 618 -28.86 -0.74 -0.93
C VAL A 618 -30.30 -1.07 -1.30
N SER A 619 -30.72 -0.65 -2.50
CA SER A 619 -32.07 -0.93 -2.99
C SER A 619 -32.36 -2.44 -2.97
N GLY A 620 -33.43 -2.86 -2.29
CA GLY A 620 -33.78 -4.28 -2.17
C GLY A 620 -33.19 -5.03 -0.95
N ALA A 621 -32.29 -4.39 -0.18
CA ALA A 621 -31.53 -5.08 0.88
C ALA A 621 -31.53 -4.37 2.26
N GLY A 622 -32.24 -3.24 2.40
CA GLY A 622 -32.32 -2.48 3.65
C GLY A 622 -31.15 -1.50 3.82
N SER A 623 -30.75 -1.23 5.07
CA SER A 623 -29.71 -0.25 5.39
C SER A 623 -28.82 -0.66 6.56
N THR A 624 -27.55 -0.27 6.51
CA THR A 624 -26.57 -0.44 7.57
C THR A 624 -26.12 0.92 8.09
N VAL A 625 -26.16 1.11 9.40
CA VAL A 625 -25.70 2.32 10.09
C VAL A 625 -24.38 2.02 10.79
N TYR A 626 -23.32 2.71 10.39
CA TYR A 626 -21.99 2.66 10.99
C TYR A 626 -21.82 3.83 11.96
N SER A 627 -21.20 3.60 13.11
CA SER A 627 -20.84 4.63 14.08
C SER A 627 -19.33 4.60 14.35
N TYR A 628 -18.69 5.77 14.34
CA TYR A 628 -17.23 5.92 14.46
C TYR A 628 -16.82 6.84 15.62
N ASP A 629 -15.65 6.58 16.19
CA ASP A 629 -15.01 7.50 17.13
C ASP A 629 -14.17 8.55 16.37
N LEU A 630 -14.34 9.83 16.76
CA LEU A 630 -13.62 10.96 16.20
C LEU A 630 -13.13 11.87 17.35
N PRO A 631 -12.06 11.46 18.05
CA PRO A 631 -11.44 12.29 19.08
C PRO A 631 -10.69 13.50 18.51
N ALA A 632 -10.53 14.52 19.36
CA ALA A 632 -9.73 15.71 19.11
C ALA A 632 -10.17 16.49 17.86
N MET A 633 -11.49 16.69 17.70
CA MET A 633 -12.07 17.53 16.65
C MET A 633 -12.25 18.98 17.14
N TYR A 634 -12.43 19.92 16.22
CA TYR A 634 -12.64 21.32 16.57
C TYR A 634 -13.89 21.50 17.46
N GLY A 635 -13.72 22.19 18.59
CA GLY A 635 -14.78 22.41 19.57
C GLY A 635 -14.88 21.32 20.64
N ASP A 636 -14.14 20.21 20.52
CA ASP A 636 -14.09 19.20 21.57
C ASP A 636 -13.32 19.71 22.81
N GLY A 637 -13.75 19.28 24.00
CA GLY A 637 -13.03 19.49 25.26
C GLY A 637 -11.94 18.44 25.50
N ALA A 638 -11.63 18.17 26.77
CA ALA A 638 -10.70 17.10 27.12
C ALA A 638 -11.26 15.72 26.70
N TYR A 639 -10.43 14.90 26.05
CA TYR A 639 -10.76 13.53 25.68
C TYR A 639 -10.20 12.55 26.72
N ASN A 640 -11.01 11.54 27.08
CA ASN A 640 -10.68 10.41 27.96
C ASN A 640 -9.84 10.79 29.21
N GLY A 641 -10.37 11.69 30.04
CA GLY A 641 -9.81 11.96 31.37
C GLY A 641 -8.50 12.75 31.42
N THR A 642 -8.03 13.29 30.27
CA THR A 642 -6.83 14.11 29.95
C THR A 642 -5.90 13.47 28.91
N GLU A 643 -6.29 12.37 28.25
CA GLU A 643 -5.53 11.79 27.12
C GLU A 643 -5.27 12.83 26.02
N TRP A 644 -6.20 13.77 25.82
CA TRP A 644 -5.96 14.96 25.02
C TRP A 644 -6.69 16.17 25.60
N THR A 645 -6.11 17.35 25.40
CA THR A 645 -6.77 18.63 25.62
C THR A 645 -6.42 19.59 24.48
N PRO A 646 -7.30 20.55 24.14
CA PRO A 646 -7.01 21.57 23.14
C PRO A 646 -5.70 22.29 23.44
N THR A 647 -4.83 22.40 22.44
CA THR A 647 -3.53 23.05 22.57
C THR A 647 -3.69 24.55 22.82
N THR A 648 -3.09 25.03 23.91
CA THR A 648 -3.08 26.46 24.28
C THR A 648 -1.84 27.15 23.74
N GLY A 649 -2.01 28.20 22.95
CA GLY A 649 -0.95 29.14 22.59
C GLY A 649 -0.76 30.18 23.70
N TYR A 650 0.50 30.52 23.98
CA TYR A 650 0.90 31.45 25.05
C TYR A 650 1.60 32.67 24.47
N VAL A 651 1.22 33.85 24.94
CA VAL A 651 1.99 35.08 24.68
C VAL A 651 3.17 35.13 25.64
N VAL A 652 4.38 35.30 25.10
CA VAL A 652 5.64 35.32 25.83
C VAL A 652 6.31 36.69 25.65
N ARG A 653 6.17 37.55 26.66
CA ARG A 653 6.64 38.94 26.64
C ARG A 653 8.10 39.07 27.03
N ASN A 654 8.83 39.98 26.38
CA ASN A 654 10.23 40.28 26.70
C ASN A 654 10.41 41.24 27.90
N GLN A 655 9.38 41.51 28.68
CA GLN A 655 9.40 42.51 29.76
C GLN A 655 8.89 41.97 31.09
N THR A 656 9.32 42.59 32.20
CA THR A 656 8.95 42.18 33.58
C THR A 656 7.71 42.91 34.11
N VAL A 657 7.23 43.95 33.43
CA VAL A 657 6.02 44.71 33.80
C VAL A 657 4.97 44.50 32.72
N CYS A 658 3.79 44.07 33.12
CA CYS A 658 2.75 43.64 32.21
C CYS A 658 1.85 44.84 31.91
N GLU A 659 1.84 45.29 30.66
CA GLU A 659 0.85 46.25 30.18
C GLU A 659 -0.43 45.51 29.81
N ALA A 660 -1.58 46.19 29.91
CA ALA A 660 -2.86 45.63 29.49
C ALA A 660 -2.80 45.27 28.00
N ILE A 661 -3.28 44.08 27.65
CA ILE A 661 -3.35 43.64 26.26
C ILE A 661 -4.51 44.40 25.59
N ASP A 662 -4.20 45.16 24.54
CA ASP A 662 -5.23 45.93 23.83
C ASP A 662 -6.18 45.02 23.02
N ALA A 663 -7.42 45.49 22.79
CA ALA A 663 -8.41 44.77 22.00
C ALA A 663 -7.88 44.43 20.59
N GLY A 664 -8.02 43.17 20.17
CA GLY A 664 -7.53 42.67 18.88
C GLY A 664 -6.16 41.99 18.89
N SER A 665 -5.43 42.07 20.01
CA SER A 665 -4.20 41.30 20.22
C SER A 665 -4.47 39.80 20.32
N ILE A 666 -3.45 39.00 20.00
CA ILE A 666 -3.44 37.56 20.28
C ILE A 666 -3.43 37.37 21.80
N LEU A 667 -4.40 36.64 22.33
CA LEU A 667 -4.48 36.27 23.73
C LEU A 667 -3.98 34.83 23.94
N THR A 668 -3.52 34.55 25.16
CA THR A 668 -3.27 33.18 25.57
C THR A 668 -4.59 32.40 25.51
N GLY A 669 -4.63 31.31 24.74
CA GLY A 669 -5.88 30.61 24.45
C GLY A 669 -5.71 29.46 23.47
N ASN A 670 -6.78 28.69 23.26
CA ASN A 670 -6.77 27.56 22.33
C ASN A 670 -7.01 28.03 20.89
N TYR A 671 -6.49 27.28 19.92
CA TYR A 671 -6.72 27.52 18.48
C TYR A 671 -6.32 28.94 18.02
N THR A 672 -5.31 29.53 18.66
CA THR A 672 -4.79 30.87 18.34
C THR A 672 -3.65 30.79 17.33
N TYR A 673 -3.39 31.89 16.62
CA TYR A 673 -2.21 32.00 15.77
C TYR A 673 -0.94 31.93 16.63
N PRO A 674 0.09 31.16 16.24
CA PRO A 674 0.20 30.34 15.04
C PRO A 674 -0.59 29.03 15.13
N TYR A 675 -1.44 28.78 14.14
CA TYR A 675 -2.38 27.66 14.12
C TYR A 675 -1.66 26.33 13.86
N LEU A 676 -1.25 25.66 14.92
CA LEU A 676 -0.62 24.35 14.85
C LEU A 676 -1.62 23.20 14.62
N PRO A 677 -1.15 22.06 14.08
CA PRO A 677 -1.87 20.81 14.22
C PRO A 677 -1.91 20.36 15.68
N TYR A 678 -3.07 19.90 16.13
CA TYR A 678 -3.22 19.00 17.27
C TYR A 678 -2.33 17.78 17.13
N ALA A 679 -2.06 17.19 18.30
CA ALA A 679 -1.55 15.83 18.43
C ALA A 679 -2.19 14.90 17.39
N ASP A 680 -1.35 14.09 16.75
CA ASP A 680 -1.80 13.10 15.77
C ASP A 680 -2.63 12.02 16.48
N PHE A 681 -3.95 12.09 16.29
CA PHE A 681 -4.93 11.10 16.75
C PHE A 681 -5.36 10.15 15.63
N GLY A 682 -4.63 10.07 14.52
CA GLY A 682 -4.92 9.13 13.43
C GLY A 682 -4.98 7.67 13.90
N TYR A 683 -4.19 7.30 14.92
CA TYR A 683 -4.25 5.95 15.51
C TYR A 683 -5.57 5.64 16.24
N ALA A 684 -6.35 6.66 16.62
CA ALA A 684 -7.58 6.54 17.41
C ALA A 684 -8.85 7.09 16.71
N ARG A 685 -8.71 7.90 15.65
CA ARG A 685 -9.81 8.33 14.79
C ARG A 685 -10.27 7.18 13.89
N GLY A 686 -11.56 7.16 13.57
CA GLY A 686 -12.15 6.21 12.63
C GLY A 686 -12.37 4.80 13.20
N GLN A 687 -12.23 4.61 14.52
CA GLN A 687 -12.52 3.33 15.16
C GLN A 687 -14.02 3.04 15.06
N LEU A 688 -14.39 1.88 14.52
CA LEU A 688 -15.77 1.47 14.29
C LEU A 688 -16.42 1.07 15.62
N LEU A 689 -17.20 1.97 16.23
CA LEU A 689 -17.88 1.76 17.51
C LEU A 689 -19.10 0.85 17.39
N ALA A 690 -19.86 0.94 16.28
CA ALA A 690 -21.03 0.09 16.09
C ALA A 690 -21.43 -0.11 14.62
N VAL A 691 -22.04 -1.25 14.32
CA VAL A 691 -22.71 -1.57 13.05
C VAL A 691 -24.13 -1.99 13.36
N ARG A 692 -25.13 -1.34 12.77
CA ARG A 692 -26.55 -1.65 12.98
C ARG A 692 -27.23 -1.92 11.65
N LEU A 693 -27.73 -3.13 11.46
CA LEU A 693 -28.39 -3.57 10.24
C LEU A 693 -29.91 -3.45 10.41
N TYR A 694 -30.57 -2.89 9.40
CA TYR A 694 -32.01 -2.71 9.34
C TYR A 694 -32.58 -3.35 8.07
N ASN A 695 -33.74 -3.97 8.18
CA ASN A 695 -34.49 -4.46 7.02
C ASN A 695 -35.17 -3.29 6.27
N GLU A 696 -35.82 -3.58 5.13
CA GLU A 696 -36.50 -2.57 4.31
C GLU A 696 -37.66 -1.84 5.03
N THR A 697 -38.21 -2.43 6.10
CA THR A 697 -39.27 -1.80 6.90
C THR A 697 -38.73 -0.91 8.03
N GLY A 698 -37.40 -0.75 8.13
CA GLY A 698 -36.73 0.04 9.16
C GLY A 698 -36.60 -0.68 10.52
N GLN A 699 -36.79 -2.00 10.58
CA GLN A 699 -36.61 -2.78 11.80
C GLN A 699 -35.18 -3.29 11.91
N MET A 700 -34.57 -3.11 13.08
CA MET A 700 -33.20 -3.57 13.36
C MET A 700 -33.15 -5.10 13.40
N VAL A 701 -32.31 -5.70 12.57
CA VAL A 701 -32.12 -7.17 12.51
C VAL A 701 -30.88 -7.62 13.27
N GLN A 702 -29.86 -6.76 13.34
CA GLN A 702 -28.60 -7.05 14.02
C GLN A 702 -27.93 -5.77 14.50
N GLU A 703 -27.27 -5.84 15.65
CA GLU A 703 -26.38 -4.80 16.17
C GLU A 703 -25.04 -5.43 16.57
N GLN A 704 -23.94 -4.80 16.17
CA GLN A 704 -22.60 -5.08 16.66
C GLN A 704 -22.08 -3.83 17.36
N VAL A 705 -21.57 -3.95 18.59
CA VAL A 705 -20.94 -2.86 19.33
C VAL A 705 -19.51 -3.26 19.68
N ASN A 706 -18.55 -2.40 19.36
CA ASN A 706 -17.13 -2.63 19.60
C ASN A 706 -16.62 -1.68 20.69
N THR A 707 -15.72 -2.19 21.53
CA THR A 707 -14.95 -1.39 22.50
C THR A 707 -13.47 -1.54 22.18
N TYR A 708 -12.70 -0.47 22.34
CA TYR A 708 -11.26 -0.44 22.03
C TYR A 708 -10.42 -0.15 23.29
N GLN A 709 -9.15 -0.57 23.25
CA GLN A 709 -8.15 -0.31 24.29
C GLN A 709 -6.81 0.11 23.68
N ASP A 710 -6.00 0.84 24.45
CA ASP A 710 -4.61 1.10 24.08
C ASP A 710 -3.75 -0.14 24.26
N VAL A 711 -2.91 -0.43 23.26
CA VAL A 711 -1.90 -1.48 23.29
C VAL A 711 -0.55 -0.84 22.97
N MET A 712 0.43 -1.08 23.85
CA MET A 712 1.76 -0.48 23.79
C MET A 712 2.82 -1.49 24.28
N PRO A 713 4.06 -1.41 23.76
CA PRO A 713 5.14 -2.36 24.10
C PRO A 713 5.68 -2.15 25.52
N GLN A 714 5.55 -0.94 26.07
CA GLN A 714 5.89 -0.60 27.46
C GLN A 714 4.59 -0.18 28.17
N LEU A 715 4.51 -0.34 29.50
CA LEU A 715 3.33 0.10 30.29
C LEU A 715 3.16 1.64 30.34
N VAL A 716 3.95 2.39 29.57
CA VAL A 716 3.95 3.84 29.51
C VAL A 716 3.92 4.26 28.04
N ARG A 717 3.05 5.22 27.75
CA ARG A 717 2.92 5.87 26.44
C ARG A 717 4.08 6.84 26.25
N GLU A 718 4.71 6.81 25.08
CA GLU A 718 5.77 7.77 24.75
C GLU A 718 5.15 9.11 24.30
N GLU A 719 5.60 10.19 24.93
CA GLU A 719 5.16 11.55 24.63
C GLU A 719 6.32 12.34 24.04
N ILE A 720 6.22 12.72 22.77
CA ILE A 720 7.23 13.54 22.10
C ILE A 720 6.72 14.98 22.07
N GLN A 721 7.32 15.85 22.88
CA GLN A 721 6.91 17.26 22.99
C GLN A 721 7.66 18.11 21.96
N GLY A 722 6.93 18.93 21.20
CA GLY A 722 7.47 19.93 20.29
C GLY A 722 6.93 21.33 20.62
N MET A 723 7.51 22.37 20.03
CA MET A 723 6.97 23.72 20.16
C MET A 723 7.10 24.53 18.88
N PHE A 724 6.02 25.22 18.53
CA PHE A 724 6.05 26.24 17.48
C PHE A 724 6.09 27.61 18.11
N TYR A 725 6.87 28.52 17.51
CA TYR A 725 6.89 29.90 17.95
C TYR A 725 7.01 30.89 16.79
N GLN A 726 6.47 32.09 16.98
CA GLN A 726 6.49 33.16 15.99
C GLN A 726 6.48 34.53 16.69
N TYR A 727 7.07 35.56 16.06
CA TYR A 727 6.95 36.93 16.59
C TYR A 727 5.52 37.45 16.48
N ASP A 728 5.10 38.15 17.54
CA ASP A 728 3.92 39.02 17.49
C ASP A 728 4.29 40.33 16.77
N VAL A 729 3.66 40.55 15.64
CA VAL A 729 3.91 41.69 14.74
C VAL A 729 3.22 42.97 15.25
N GLY A 730 2.26 42.83 16.16
CA GLY A 730 1.48 43.94 16.71
C GLY A 730 2.10 44.59 17.94
N SER A 731 3.41 44.53 18.18
CA SER A 731 4.04 45.16 19.35
C SER A 731 4.70 46.52 18.99
N SER A 732 4.75 47.45 19.96
CA SER A 732 5.26 48.84 19.77
C SER A 732 6.67 48.96 19.21
N ASN A 733 7.45 47.87 19.30
CA ASN A 733 8.66 47.64 18.55
C ASN A 733 8.48 46.32 17.78
N LEU A 734 8.78 46.32 16.47
CA LEU A 734 8.88 45.07 15.70
C LEU A 734 9.72 44.06 16.51
N MET A 735 9.17 42.88 16.81
CA MET A 735 9.86 41.76 17.48
C MET A 735 10.05 41.87 19.01
N SER A 736 9.11 42.43 19.78
CA SER A 736 9.24 42.44 21.26
C SER A 736 8.54 41.31 22.02
N ASN A 737 7.55 40.64 21.43
CA ASN A 737 6.87 39.48 22.03
C ASN A 737 6.93 38.27 21.07
N LEU A 738 6.97 37.07 21.65
CA LEU A 738 6.84 35.80 20.93
C LEU A 738 5.51 35.14 21.32
N ILE A 739 4.94 34.38 20.41
CA ILE A 739 3.85 33.46 20.73
C ILE A 739 4.44 32.06 20.68
N LEU A 740 4.19 31.28 21.74
CA LEU A 740 4.68 29.91 21.91
C LEU A 740 3.48 28.97 21.96
N VAL A 741 3.48 27.95 21.11
CA VAL A 741 2.45 26.92 21.08
C VAL A 741 3.13 25.56 21.33
N PRO A 742 3.12 25.06 22.58
CA PRO A 742 3.64 23.74 22.90
C PRO A 742 2.65 22.66 22.47
N TYR A 743 3.14 21.54 21.95
CA TYR A 743 2.30 20.41 21.57
C TYR A 743 3.04 19.10 21.87
N LEU A 744 2.30 17.99 21.81
CA LEU A 744 2.85 16.66 22.02
C LEU A 744 2.29 15.67 21.00
N HIS A 745 3.10 14.68 20.65
CA HIS A 745 2.69 13.49 19.91
C HIS A 745 2.64 12.29 20.86
N HIS A 746 1.54 11.55 20.81
CA HIS A 746 1.46 10.25 21.46
C HIS A 746 1.97 9.20 20.48
N ALA A 747 3.17 8.70 20.70
CA ALA A 747 3.78 7.67 19.86
C ALA A 747 3.86 6.33 20.61
N ALA A 748 4.28 5.27 19.91
CA ALA A 748 4.41 3.92 20.46
C ALA A 748 3.11 3.33 21.04
N VAL A 749 1.95 3.80 20.56
CA VAL A 749 0.62 3.33 20.96
C VAL A 749 -0.21 2.89 19.76
N LYS A 750 -1.08 1.89 19.94
CA LYS A 750 -2.08 1.44 18.97
C LYS A 750 -3.43 1.24 19.66
N LYS A 751 -4.52 1.78 19.12
CA LYS A 751 -5.88 1.37 19.52
C LYS A 751 -6.20 0.02 18.90
N SER A 752 -6.51 -0.96 19.72
CA SER A 752 -6.89 -2.30 19.28
C SER A 752 -8.23 -2.70 19.88
N LEU A 753 -8.97 -3.57 19.17
CA LEU A 753 -10.28 -4.06 19.59
C LEU A 753 -10.15 -4.78 20.94
N ALA A 754 -10.94 -4.40 21.94
CA ALA A 754 -10.96 -5.00 23.27
C ALA A 754 -12.14 -5.98 23.41
N SER A 755 -13.30 -5.62 22.87
CA SER A 755 -14.46 -6.51 22.83
C SER A 755 -15.43 -6.15 21.69
N THR A 756 -16.22 -7.15 21.30
CA THR A 756 -17.34 -7.03 20.37
C THR A 756 -18.55 -7.71 20.98
N VAL A 757 -19.67 -6.99 21.06
CA VAL A 757 -20.97 -7.52 21.46
C VAL A 757 -21.88 -7.54 20.24
N THR A 758 -22.34 -8.72 19.84
CA THR A 758 -23.24 -8.91 18.69
C THR A 758 -24.61 -9.36 19.17
N ARG A 759 -25.64 -8.57 18.86
CA ARG A 759 -27.05 -8.85 19.12
C ARG A 759 -27.76 -9.18 17.81
N THR A 760 -28.47 -10.30 17.77
CA THR A 760 -29.34 -10.68 16.63
C THR A 760 -30.79 -10.71 17.09
N TYR A 761 -31.67 -10.00 16.40
CA TYR A 761 -33.07 -9.84 16.78
C TYR A 761 -33.97 -10.90 16.13
N ASP A 762 -35.03 -11.33 16.82
CA ASP A 762 -36.00 -12.28 16.28
C ASP A 762 -36.84 -11.61 15.18
N PRO A 763 -36.87 -12.15 13.94
CA PRO A 763 -37.68 -11.59 12.85
C PRO A 763 -39.18 -11.59 13.14
N ASN A 764 -39.66 -12.37 14.12
CA ASN A 764 -41.06 -12.39 14.55
C ASN A 764 -41.32 -11.52 15.80
N ASN A 765 -40.27 -11.06 16.49
CA ASN A 765 -40.36 -10.22 17.68
C ASN A 765 -39.06 -9.40 17.89
N TYR A 766 -39.02 -8.21 17.29
CA TYR A 766 -37.86 -7.30 17.36
C TYR A 766 -37.57 -6.71 18.75
N SER A 767 -38.35 -7.04 19.78
CA SER A 767 -38.01 -6.74 21.19
C SER A 767 -37.23 -7.88 21.88
N ALA A 768 -37.04 -9.02 21.21
CA ALA A 768 -36.26 -10.14 21.69
C ALA A 768 -34.99 -10.31 20.84
N SER A 769 -33.85 -10.57 21.49
CA SER A 769 -32.56 -10.77 20.82
C SER A 769 -31.71 -11.81 21.54
N THR A 770 -30.77 -12.41 20.81
CA THR A 770 -29.67 -13.20 21.36
C THR A 770 -28.38 -12.40 21.31
N GLU A 771 -27.55 -12.47 22.36
CA GLU A 771 -26.29 -11.72 22.47
C GLU A 771 -25.09 -12.67 22.55
N THR A 772 -24.08 -12.41 21.73
CA THR A 772 -22.76 -13.06 21.77
C THR A 772 -21.71 -12.00 22.08
N THR A 773 -20.80 -12.28 23.02
CA THR A 773 -19.72 -11.37 23.39
C THR A 773 -18.38 -12.00 23.10
N THR A 774 -17.55 -11.34 22.28
CA THR A 774 -16.17 -11.73 22.01
C THR A 774 -15.21 -10.72 22.66
N THR A 775 -14.20 -11.18 23.39
CA THR A 775 -13.15 -10.34 24.01
C THR A 775 -11.78 -10.69 23.47
N TYR A 776 -10.94 -9.66 23.29
CA TYR A 776 -9.62 -9.76 22.70
C TYR A 776 -8.57 -9.27 23.71
N THR A 777 -7.60 -10.14 24.04
CA THR A 777 -6.58 -9.84 25.06
C THR A 777 -5.20 -9.74 24.41
N TYR A 778 -4.45 -8.70 24.77
CA TYR A 778 -3.05 -8.45 24.38
C TYR A 778 -2.16 -8.54 25.62
N GLY A 779 -1.91 -9.76 26.10
CA GLY A 779 -1.37 -10.02 27.45
C GLY A 779 0.13 -10.19 27.55
N SER A 780 0.89 -10.10 26.45
CA SER A 780 2.35 -10.30 26.47
C SER A 780 3.08 -9.02 26.87
N SER A 781 4.14 -9.16 27.68
CA SER A 781 5.06 -8.06 27.99
C SER A 781 6.19 -7.90 26.97
N GLN A 782 6.28 -8.81 25.99
CA GLN A 782 7.36 -8.86 24.99
C GLN A 782 6.92 -8.35 23.62
N HIS A 783 5.62 -8.28 23.34
CA HIS A 783 5.06 -7.86 22.07
C HIS A 783 3.61 -7.41 22.20
N THR A 784 3.08 -6.79 21.15
CA THR A 784 1.71 -6.25 21.10
C THR A 784 0.73 -7.12 20.30
N PHE A 785 1.10 -8.35 19.94
CA PHE A 785 0.21 -9.31 19.28
C PHE A 785 -0.93 -9.81 20.19
N LEU A 786 -2.02 -10.23 19.55
CA LEU A 786 -3.21 -10.79 20.20
C LEU A 786 -2.89 -12.15 20.83
N THR A 787 -3.07 -12.29 22.15
CA THR A 787 -2.75 -13.53 22.88
C THR A 787 -3.98 -14.38 23.19
N GLN A 788 -5.18 -13.79 23.25
CA GLN A 788 -6.42 -14.54 23.50
C GLN A 788 -7.64 -13.98 22.75
N ILE A 789 -8.53 -14.89 22.33
CA ILE A 789 -9.87 -14.59 21.82
C ILE A 789 -10.86 -15.44 22.63
N ALA A 790 -11.67 -14.82 23.47
CA ALA A 790 -12.74 -15.52 24.20
C ALA A 790 -14.11 -15.12 23.63
N THR A 791 -15.04 -16.06 23.49
CA THR A 791 -16.41 -15.80 23.06
C THR A 791 -17.40 -16.49 23.98
N SER A 792 -18.39 -15.74 24.47
CA SER A 792 -19.51 -16.23 25.27
C SER A 792 -20.80 -16.19 24.46
N TYR A 793 -21.56 -17.27 24.48
CA TYR A 793 -22.79 -17.43 23.70
C TYR A 793 -24.05 -17.31 24.58
N PRO A 794 -25.23 -17.04 23.97
CA PRO A 794 -26.48 -16.84 24.71
C PRO A 794 -26.93 -18.07 25.52
N ASP A 795 -26.52 -19.27 25.12
CA ASP A 795 -26.81 -20.50 25.85
C ASP A 795 -25.93 -20.68 27.09
N GLY A 796 -24.91 -19.85 27.30
CA GLY A 796 -23.94 -19.96 28.39
C GLY A 796 -22.72 -20.82 28.06
N SER A 797 -22.61 -21.32 26.82
CA SER A 797 -21.37 -21.93 26.34
C SER A 797 -20.30 -20.86 26.06
N GLU A 798 -19.03 -21.27 26.12
CA GLU A 798 -17.88 -20.39 25.90
C GLU A 798 -16.81 -21.08 25.05
N THR A 799 -16.11 -20.31 24.22
CA THR A 799 -14.91 -20.75 23.50
C THR A 799 -13.76 -19.80 23.81
N LEU A 800 -12.55 -20.34 23.99
CA LEU A 800 -11.33 -19.58 24.21
C LEU A 800 -10.23 -20.09 23.28
N GLN A 801 -9.65 -19.19 22.51
CA GLN A 801 -8.43 -19.42 21.74
C GLN A 801 -7.27 -18.70 22.44
N GLU A 802 -6.16 -19.39 22.68
CA GLU A 802 -4.92 -18.81 23.19
C GLU A 802 -3.83 -18.95 22.13
N LEU A 803 -3.11 -17.86 21.86
CA LEU A 803 -2.03 -17.80 20.86
C LEU A 803 -0.70 -17.53 21.56
N ARG A 804 0.36 -18.21 21.12
CA ARG A 804 1.73 -17.96 21.55
C ARG A 804 2.66 -17.73 20.38
N TYR A 805 3.54 -16.74 20.53
CA TYR A 805 4.51 -16.28 19.54
C TYR A 805 5.93 -16.68 19.94
N PRO A 806 6.94 -16.54 19.05
CA PRO A 806 8.32 -16.93 19.35
C PRO A 806 8.86 -16.32 20.66
N GLN A 807 8.55 -15.05 20.95
CA GLN A 807 9.03 -14.37 22.16
C GLN A 807 8.40 -14.88 23.46
N ASP A 808 7.22 -15.52 23.42
CA ASP A 808 6.52 -16.00 24.62
C ASP A 808 7.22 -17.21 25.27
N TYR A 809 8.17 -17.83 24.58
CA TYR A 809 8.98 -18.94 25.10
C TYR A 809 10.12 -18.48 26.01
N GLY A 810 10.39 -17.17 26.13
CA GLY A 810 11.36 -16.62 27.08
C GLY A 810 12.79 -17.17 26.92
N LEU A 811 13.17 -17.54 25.69
CA LEU A 811 14.50 -18.07 25.38
C LEU A 811 15.55 -16.94 25.36
N SER A 812 16.73 -17.21 25.91
CA SER A 812 17.92 -16.38 25.72
C SER A 812 18.39 -16.45 24.28
N LEU A 813 18.63 -15.28 23.66
CA LEU A 813 19.17 -15.17 22.30
C LEU A 813 20.64 -15.62 22.18
N THR A 814 21.31 -15.83 23.31
CA THR A 814 22.69 -16.32 23.39
C THR A 814 22.75 -17.58 24.25
N GLY A 815 23.64 -18.52 23.90
CA GLY A 815 23.83 -19.78 24.64
C GLY A 815 23.52 -21.02 23.81
N ASN A 816 23.71 -22.20 24.41
CA ASN A 816 23.46 -23.46 23.72
C ASN A 816 21.95 -23.76 23.71
N ALA A 817 21.46 -24.23 22.58
CA ALA A 817 20.06 -24.59 22.37
C ALA A 817 19.97 -25.93 21.65
N ASP A 818 18.94 -26.72 21.91
CA ASP A 818 18.58 -27.83 21.01
C ASP A 818 18.07 -27.29 19.67
N ALA A 819 17.81 -28.18 18.71
CA ALA A 819 17.45 -27.77 17.35
C ALA A 819 16.15 -26.92 17.31
N ASP A 820 15.20 -27.23 18.19
CA ASP A 820 13.89 -26.58 18.24
C ASP A 820 13.98 -25.20 18.89
N ALA A 821 14.67 -25.10 20.04
CA ALA A 821 14.97 -23.82 20.67
C ALA A 821 15.82 -22.94 19.74
N ALA A 822 16.79 -23.51 19.02
CA ALA A 822 17.60 -22.78 18.05
C ALA A 822 16.78 -22.27 16.86
N GLY A 823 15.73 -23.00 16.44
CA GLY A 823 14.79 -22.56 15.41
C GLY A 823 13.93 -21.39 15.88
N ILE A 824 13.39 -21.43 17.10
CA ILE A 824 12.64 -20.31 17.69
C ILE A 824 13.53 -19.09 17.90
N ILE A 825 14.76 -19.26 18.40
CA ILE A 825 15.76 -18.18 18.49
C ILE A 825 16.08 -17.61 17.10
N GLY A 826 16.19 -18.47 16.08
CA GLY A 826 16.37 -18.07 14.69
C GLY A 826 15.23 -17.19 14.19
N LEU A 827 13.97 -17.52 14.51
CA LEU A 827 12.81 -16.69 14.16
C LEU A 827 12.90 -15.31 14.81
N ILE A 828 13.24 -15.24 16.10
CA ILE A 828 13.37 -13.96 16.82
C ILE A 828 14.50 -13.11 16.21
N ASN A 829 15.68 -13.68 16.00
CA ASN A 829 16.84 -12.97 15.43
C ASN A 829 16.59 -12.47 14.00
N GLN A 830 15.74 -13.17 13.25
CA GLN A 830 15.34 -12.77 11.90
C GLN A 830 14.10 -11.86 11.90
N HIS A 831 13.59 -11.45 13.06
CA HIS A 831 12.37 -10.64 13.23
C HIS A 831 11.10 -11.30 12.65
N ARG A 832 11.08 -12.64 12.57
CA ARG A 832 9.95 -13.47 12.15
C ARG A 832 9.03 -13.77 13.33
N VAL A 833 8.65 -12.71 14.03
CA VAL A 833 7.99 -12.74 15.34
C VAL A 833 6.46 -12.75 15.28
N GLY A 834 5.86 -12.43 14.13
CA GLY A 834 4.40 -12.39 13.93
C GLY A 834 3.75 -13.76 13.73
N ILE A 835 4.54 -14.84 13.67
CA ILE A 835 4.04 -16.20 13.37
C ILE A 835 3.55 -16.86 14.68
N PRO A 836 2.25 -17.16 14.85
CA PRO A 836 1.79 -17.93 16.00
C PRO A 836 2.34 -19.36 15.93
N LEU A 837 3.18 -19.72 16.91
CA LEU A 837 3.80 -21.05 16.99
C LEU A 837 2.88 -22.07 17.62
N GLU A 838 2.11 -21.67 18.64
CA GLU A 838 1.14 -22.53 19.32
C GLU A 838 -0.23 -21.86 19.37
N VAL A 839 -1.27 -22.64 19.08
CA VAL A 839 -2.67 -22.22 19.24
C VAL A 839 -3.40 -23.26 20.07
N LEU A 840 -3.99 -22.85 21.19
CA LEU A 840 -4.78 -23.70 22.07
C LEU A 840 -6.26 -23.33 21.93
N TYR A 841 -7.15 -24.32 21.80
CA TYR A 841 -8.59 -24.12 21.81
C TYR A 841 -9.19 -24.79 23.05
N LYS A 842 -9.96 -24.00 23.81
CA LYS A 842 -10.75 -24.46 24.95
C LYS A 842 -12.22 -24.16 24.70
N ALA A 843 -13.09 -25.03 25.20
CA ALA A 843 -14.53 -24.85 25.14
C ALA A 843 -15.18 -25.26 26.46
N LYS A 844 -16.30 -24.59 26.77
CA LYS A 844 -17.20 -24.91 27.88
C LYS A 844 -18.56 -25.13 27.26
N SER A 845 -19.09 -26.35 27.35
CA SER A 845 -20.41 -26.66 26.81
C SER A 845 -21.51 -26.16 27.75
N TYR A 846 -22.74 -26.12 27.26
CA TYR A 846 -23.91 -25.83 28.08
C TYR A 846 -23.98 -26.74 29.32
N GLY A 847 -24.02 -26.13 30.52
CA GLY A 847 -24.11 -26.84 31.79
C GLY A 847 -22.77 -27.28 32.41
N ASP A 848 -21.65 -27.11 31.71
CA ASP A 848 -20.31 -27.41 32.24
C ASP A 848 -19.81 -26.29 33.16
N ALA A 849 -19.02 -26.66 34.18
CA ALA A 849 -18.51 -25.72 35.19
C ALA A 849 -17.20 -25.01 34.80
N GLN A 850 -16.46 -25.51 33.80
CA GLN A 850 -15.12 -24.99 33.46
C GLN A 850 -14.81 -25.14 31.96
N LEU A 851 -13.89 -24.31 31.46
CA LEU A 851 -13.29 -24.43 30.13
C LEU A 851 -12.37 -25.66 30.07
N LEU A 852 -12.58 -26.51 29.08
CA LEU A 852 -11.75 -27.70 28.82
C LEU A 852 -11.00 -27.53 27.50
N GLN A 853 -9.72 -27.90 27.46
CA GLN A 853 -8.95 -27.87 26.22
C GLN A 853 -9.42 -28.98 25.28
N THR A 854 -9.87 -28.59 24.10
CA THR A 854 -10.44 -29.50 23.10
C THR A 854 -9.48 -29.74 21.93
N GLN A 855 -8.66 -28.76 21.59
CA GLN A 855 -7.70 -28.85 20.48
C GLN A 855 -6.45 -28.03 20.79
N ALA A 856 -5.35 -28.35 20.13
CA ALA A 856 -4.19 -27.49 20.02
C ALA A 856 -3.41 -27.81 18.76
N SER A 857 -2.64 -26.85 18.28
CA SER A 857 -1.67 -27.03 17.20
C SER A 857 -0.36 -26.34 17.52
N PHE A 858 0.75 -26.95 17.11
CA PHE A 858 2.08 -26.37 17.24
C PHE A 858 2.87 -26.52 15.93
N ARG A 859 3.58 -25.46 15.52
CA ARG A 859 4.53 -25.49 14.40
C ARG A 859 5.96 -25.54 14.94
N GLN A 860 6.66 -26.64 14.67
CA GLN A 860 8.05 -26.83 15.08
C GLN A 860 8.97 -26.19 14.05
N TYR A 861 9.90 -25.36 14.53
CA TYR A 861 10.90 -24.70 13.70
C TYR A 861 12.30 -25.19 14.04
N GLN A 862 13.12 -25.42 13.01
CA GLN A 862 14.54 -25.70 13.13
C GLN A 862 15.33 -24.95 12.06
N ASN A 863 16.58 -24.63 12.33
CA ASN A 863 17.45 -24.02 11.33
C ASN A 863 17.82 -25.03 10.23
N ARG A 864 17.71 -24.59 8.98
CA ARG A 864 18.11 -25.31 7.75
C ARG A 864 19.02 -24.43 6.91
N TRP A 865 19.92 -25.05 6.14
CA TRP A 865 20.80 -24.33 5.23
C TRP A 865 20.06 -24.06 3.92
N ILE A 866 19.63 -22.81 3.70
CA ILE A 866 18.76 -22.37 2.60
C ILE A 866 19.36 -21.11 1.99
N ASN A 867 19.55 -21.08 0.67
CA ASN A 867 20.14 -19.97 -0.09
C ASN A 867 21.38 -19.38 0.61
N ASP A 868 22.36 -20.25 0.86
CA ASP A 868 23.65 -19.97 1.49
C ASP A 868 23.60 -19.33 2.89
N ALA A 869 22.50 -19.53 3.62
CA ALA A 869 22.34 -19.06 5.00
C ALA A 869 21.57 -20.05 5.88
N TRP A 870 21.81 -20.00 7.20
CA TRP A 870 20.97 -20.71 8.17
C TRP A 870 19.64 -19.96 8.36
N ARG A 871 18.54 -20.61 7.98
CA ARG A 871 17.17 -20.05 8.06
C ARG A 871 16.25 -20.99 8.83
N PRO A 872 15.46 -20.51 9.80
CA PRO A 872 14.49 -21.32 10.53
C PRO A 872 13.34 -21.71 9.59
N GLN A 873 13.15 -23.01 9.39
CA GLN A 873 12.05 -23.56 8.59
C GLN A 873 11.07 -24.32 9.47
N ASN A 874 9.79 -24.31 9.07
CA ASN A 874 8.80 -25.17 9.69
C ASN A 874 9.11 -26.62 9.29
N VAL A 875 9.49 -27.46 10.25
CA VAL A 875 9.88 -28.84 9.99
C VAL A 875 8.81 -29.84 10.39
N ALA A 876 7.83 -29.44 11.21
CA ALA A 876 6.71 -30.30 11.56
C ALA A 876 5.51 -29.52 12.11
N THR A 877 4.32 -30.04 11.85
CA THR A 877 3.06 -29.54 12.43
C THR A 877 2.43 -30.60 13.32
N TYR A 878 2.22 -30.24 14.58
CA TYR A 878 1.62 -31.09 15.61
C TYR A 878 0.16 -30.71 15.87
N ARG A 879 -0.65 -31.70 16.25
CA ARG A 879 -2.00 -31.49 16.77
C ARG A 879 -2.24 -32.29 18.05
N LEU A 880 -3.01 -31.71 18.97
CA LEU A 880 -3.46 -32.42 20.16
C LEU A 880 -4.37 -33.59 19.77
N VAL A 881 -4.05 -34.78 20.26
CA VAL A 881 -4.89 -35.96 20.18
C VAL A 881 -5.30 -36.38 21.58
N THR A 882 -6.59 -36.29 21.86
CA THR A 882 -7.17 -36.69 23.14
C THR A 882 -8.52 -37.39 22.93
N GLN A 883 -8.83 -38.36 23.79
CA GLN A 883 -10.13 -39.07 23.75
C GLN A 883 -11.26 -38.26 24.42
N GLN A 884 -10.91 -37.36 25.33
CA GLN A 884 -11.83 -36.48 26.07
C GLN A 884 -11.20 -35.09 26.22
N PRO A 885 -11.99 -34.02 26.31
CA PRO A 885 -11.47 -32.68 26.59
C PRO A 885 -10.63 -32.66 27.88
N LEU A 886 -9.50 -31.94 27.88
CA LEU A 886 -8.55 -31.91 29.00
C LEU A 886 -8.96 -30.85 30.04
N THR A 887 -8.91 -31.20 31.32
CA THR A 887 -9.24 -30.31 32.45
C THR A 887 -8.12 -29.34 32.82
N SER A 888 -6.89 -29.63 32.42
CA SER A 888 -5.71 -28.77 32.62
C SER A 888 -5.07 -28.43 31.29
N ALA A 889 -4.69 -27.16 31.11
CA ALA A 889 -3.97 -26.73 29.91
C ALA A 889 -2.66 -27.52 29.75
N THR A 890 -2.53 -28.22 28.64
CA THR A 890 -1.32 -28.91 28.21
C THR A 890 -0.83 -28.19 26.96
N GLY A 891 0.40 -27.66 27.01
CA GLY A 891 1.00 -26.92 25.91
C GLY A 891 2.51 -27.11 25.85
N VAL A 892 3.12 -26.66 24.76
CA VAL A 892 4.57 -26.69 24.57
C VAL A 892 5.23 -25.78 25.62
N THR A 893 6.35 -26.24 26.18
CA THR A 893 7.10 -25.50 27.19
C THR A 893 8.55 -25.32 26.77
N SER A 894 9.17 -24.23 27.22
CA SER A 894 10.62 -24.06 27.19
C SER A 894 11.21 -24.34 28.57
N SER A 895 12.45 -24.81 28.60
CA SER A 895 13.20 -24.97 29.85
C SER A 895 14.69 -24.73 29.65
N THR A 896 15.39 -24.34 30.71
CA THR A 896 16.84 -24.17 30.72
C THR A 896 17.44 -25.07 31.79
N SER A 897 18.30 -26.00 31.37
CA SER A 897 19.05 -26.88 32.26
C SER A 897 20.54 -26.64 32.09
N GLY A 898 21.17 -25.99 33.07
CA GLY A 898 22.55 -25.51 32.94
C GLY A 898 22.64 -24.40 31.89
N SER A 899 23.46 -24.59 30.86
CA SER A 899 23.59 -23.65 29.73
C SER A 899 22.78 -24.06 28.48
N GLN A 900 22.03 -25.17 28.54
CA GLN A 900 21.24 -25.68 27.42
C GLN A 900 19.77 -25.30 27.55
N GLN A 901 19.23 -24.71 26.50
CA GLN A 901 17.82 -24.36 26.34
C GLN A 901 17.12 -25.42 25.50
N THR A 902 15.92 -25.84 25.90
CA THR A 902 15.15 -26.90 25.22
C THR A 902 13.68 -26.55 25.06
N ILE A 903 13.08 -27.08 24.00
CA ILE A 903 11.62 -27.06 23.78
C ILE A 903 11.06 -28.46 24.04
N SER A 904 10.05 -28.54 24.90
CA SER A 904 9.38 -29.79 25.24
C SER A 904 7.96 -29.80 24.67
N ILE A 905 7.74 -30.70 23.71
CA ILE A 905 6.43 -30.95 23.10
C ILE A 905 5.72 -32.05 23.92
N PRO A 906 4.48 -31.83 24.40
CA PRO A 906 3.75 -32.82 25.18
C PRO A 906 3.48 -34.12 24.39
N GLY A 907 3.53 -35.27 25.06
CA GLY A 907 3.38 -36.58 24.38
C GLY A 907 2.00 -36.85 23.73
N ASN A 908 0.98 -36.05 24.05
CA ASN A 908 -0.34 -36.08 23.42
C ASN A 908 -0.45 -35.15 22.18
N TYR A 909 0.61 -34.40 21.85
CA TYR A 909 0.74 -33.70 20.58
C TYR A 909 1.34 -34.67 19.58
N LEU A 910 0.53 -35.11 18.60
CA LEU A 910 1.02 -36.01 17.55
C LEU A 910 1.35 -35.18 16.31
N ALA A 911 2.52 -35.45 15.72
CA ALA A 911 2.91 -34.87 14.45
C ALA A 911 1.92 -35.35 13.37
N THR A 912 1.34 -34.39 12.66
CA THR A 912 0.42 -34.62 11.53
C THR A 912 1.11 -34.45 10.18
N GLN A 913 2.28 -33.80 10.18
CA GLN A 913 3.09 -33.52 9.01
C GLN A 913 4.51 -33.23 9.47
N GLU A 914 5.50 -33.77 8.79
CA GLU A 914 6.92 -33.48 8.96
C GLU A 914 7.51 -33.15 7.58
N ILE A 915 8.32 -32.10 7.46
CA ILE A 915 9.05 -31.75 6.24
C ILE A 915 10.49 -32.24 6.42
N VAL A 916 10.86 -33.25 5.64
CA VAL A 916 12.13 -33.96 5.80
C VAL A 916 13.19 -33.50 4.78
N ALA A 917 12.76 -32.85 3.68
CA ALA A 917 13.65 -32.29 2.67
C ALA A 917 13.09 -30.96 2.13
N PHE A 918 14.01 -30.05 1.79
CA PHE A 918 13.73 -28.73 1.23
C PHE A 918 14.59 -28.50 0.00
N THR A 919 14.09 -27.76 -0.99
CA THR A 919 14.88 -27.22 -2.09
C THR A 919 15.94 -26.26 -1.56
N THR A 920 16.89 -25.87 -2.40
CA THR A 920 17.90 -24.85 -2.06
C THR A 920 17.27 -23.50 -1.68
N SER A 921 16.10 -23.19 -2.23
CA SER A 921 15.32 -21.97 -1.94
C SER A 921 14.41 -22.07 -0.71
N GLY A 922 14.29 -23.26 -0.10
CA GLY A 922 13.49 -23.48 1.11
C GLY A 922 12.06 -23.93 0.87
N MET A 923 11.71 -24.34 -0.35
CA MET A 923 10.43 -24.97 -0.67
C MET A 923 10.42 -26.43 -0.19
N ALA A 924 9.27 -26.95 0.23
CA ALA A 924 9.17 -28.32 0.71
C ALA A 924 9.28 -29.33 -0.44
N GLU A 925 10.25 -30.25 -0.39
CA GLU A 925 10.42 -31.31 -1.40
C GLU A 925 9.84 -32.63 -0.94
N THR A 926 10.10 -33.05 0.30
CA THR A 926 9.56 -34.30 0.84
C THR A 926 8.92 -34.07 2.18
N GLN A 927 7.72 -34.61 2.32
CA GLN A 927 6.91 -34.54 3.51
C GLN A 927 6.56 -35.95 3.98
N TYR A 928 6.38 -36.12 5.28
CA TYR A 928 6.00 -37.37 5.92
C TYR A 928 4.75 -37.13 6.77
N ASP A 929 3.76 -38.01 6.66
CA ASP A 929 2.61 -38.07 7.55
C ASP A 929 2.86 -39.19 8.57
N PRO A 930 3.22 -38.88 9.83
CA PRO A 930 3.54 -39.89 10.83
C PRO A 930 2.35 -40.74 11.27
N LEU A 931 1.12 -40.25 11.08
CA LEU A 931 -0.10 -40.98 11.46
C LEU A 931 -0.44 -42.04 10.42
N ARG A 932 -0.30 -41.70 9.14
CA ARG A 932 -0.52 -42.62 8.02
C ARG A 932 0.73 -43.43 7.66
N LYS A 933 1.90 -43.00 8.12
CA LYS A 933 3.23 -43.54 7.79
C LYS A 933 3.50 -43.53 6.29
N VAL A 934 3.17 -42.42 5.63
CA VAL A 934 3.34 -42.25 4.18
C VAL A 934 4.15 -41.00 3.89
N TYR A 935 4.96 -41.08 2.85
CA TYR A 935 5.70 -39.94 2.32
C TYR A 935 4.97 -39.34 1.12
N SER A 936 5.17 -38.05 0.90
CA SER A 936 4.77 -37.36 -0.33
C SER A 936 5.91 -36.46 -0.81
N GLY A 937 6.12 -36.43 -2.12
CA GLY A 937 7.17 -35.66 -2.78
C GLY A 937 6.60 -34.52 -3.63
N ILE A 938 7.38 -33.47 -3.83
CA ILE A 938 7.11 -32.38 -4.76
C ILE A 938 8.42 -32.09 -5.50
N HIS A 939 8.36 -32.09 -6.82
CA HIS A 939 9.40 -31.49 -7.67
C HIS A 939 8.94 -30.11 -8.09
N TRP A 940 9.83 -29.15 -7.89
CA TRP A 940 9.61 -27.76 -8.25
C TRP A 940 10.44 -27.43 -9.48
N GLY A 941 9.83 -26.73 -10.44
CA GLY A 941 10.46 -26.26 -11.66
C GLY A 941 10.26 -24.77 -11.86
N TYR A 942 10.88 -24.23 -12.91
CA TYR A 942 10.90 -22.81 -13.25
C TYR A 942 11.47 -21.98 -12.09
N GLN A 943 12.68 -22.32 -11.63
CA GLN A 943 13.35 -21.72 -10.48
C GLN A 943 12.52 -21.80 -9.19
N ASP A 944 12.03 -23.00 -8.88
CA ASP A 944 11.16 -23.30 -7.74
C ASP A 944 9.81 -22.55 -7.70
N LYS A 945 9.37 -21.98 -8.83
CA LYS A 945 8.13 -21.20 -8.95
C LYS A 945 6.88 -22.05 -9.00
N PHE A 946 6.92 -23.20 -9.69
CA PHE A 946 5.76 -24.05 -9.91
C PHE A 946 6.00 -25.52 -9.52
N PRO A 947 5.02 -26.21 -8.91
CA PRO A 947 5.09 -27.64 -8.67
C PRO A 947 4.84 -28.40 -9.99
N VAL A 948 5.90 -28.89 -10.61
CA VAL A 948 5.83 -29.62 -11.90
C VAL A 948 5.52 -31.10 -11.72
N ALA A 949 5.81 -31.69 -10.56
CA ALA A 949 5.35 -33.03 -10.22
C ALA A 949 5.02 -33.14 -8.73
N THR A 950 3.90 -33.81 -8.42
CA THR A 950 3.51 -34.10 -7.04
C THR A 950 3.31 -35.60 -6.87
N MET A 951 3.80 -36.15 -5.75
CA MET A 951 3.93 -37.59 -5.54
C MET A 951 3.26 -37.96 -4.22
N ALA A 952 2.42 -38.98 -4.24
CA ALA A 952 1.87 -39.64 -3.08
C ALA A 952 2.53 -41.00 -2.88
N PHE A 953 2.78 -41.35 -1.61
CA PHE A 953 3.39 -42.62 -1.18
C PHE A 953 4.89 -42.80 -1.55
N GLY A 954 5.62 -41.71 -1.80
CA GLY A 954 7.05 -41.74 -2.11
C GLY A 954 7.79 -40.46 -1.70
N HIS A 955 9.12 -40.56 -1.62
CA HIS A 955 10.00 -39.40 -1.47
C HIS A 955 10.27 -38.73 -2.82
N ALA A 956 10.61 -37.44 -2.79
CA ALA A 956 11.05 -36.73 -4.00
C ALA A 956 12.35 -37.30 -4.58
N ASP A 957 13.27 -37.81 -3.74
CA ASP A 957 14.58 -38.32 -4.16
C ASP A 957 14.58 -39.77 -4.70
N GLU A 958 13.42 -40.43 -4.67
CA GLU A 958 13.19 -41.75 -5.28
C GLU A 958 12.60 -41.65 -6.68
N VAL A 959 12.11 -40.46 -7.05
CA VAL A 959 11.48 -40.19 -8.33
C VAL A 959 12.38 -39.26 -9.12
N VAL A 960 12.55 -39.55 -10.41
CA VAL A 960 13.17 -38.64 -11.37
C VAL A 960 12.11 -38.22 -12.34
N PHE A 961 11.95 -36.93 -12.57
CA PHE A 961 10.98 -36.42 -13.53
C PHE A 961 11.61 -35.31 -14.36
N SER A 962 11.24 -35.21 -15.63
CA SER A 962 11.57 -34.08 -16.48
C SER A 962 10.36 -33.76 -17.33
N ASP A 963 9.83 -32.56 -17.16
CA ASP A 963 8.88 -31.95 -18.10
C ASP A 963 9.58 -31.46 -19.38
N PHE A 964 10.91 -31.44 -19.37
CA PHE A 964 11.77 -30.87 -20.42
C PHE A 964 11.57 -29.37 -20.66
N GLU A 965 10.76 -28.71 -19.85
CA GLU A 965 10.52 -27.27 -19.93
C GLU A 965 11.43 -26.51 -18.96
N SER A 966 11.73 -27.12 -17.81
CA SER A 966 12.31 -26.42 -16.68
C SER A 966 13.45 -27.18 -15.99
N GLU A 967 14.31 -26.45 -15.29
CA GLU A 967 15.32 -27.04 -14.40
C GLU A 967 14.70 -27.59 -13.12
N LEU A 968 15.12 -28.80 -12.71
CA LEU A 968 14.58 -29.54 -11.57
C LEU A 968 15.70 -30.09 -10.68
N SER A 969 15.52 -30.08 -9.35
CA SER A 969 16.47 -30.61 -8.38
C SER A 969 16.69 -32.13 -8.50
N HIS A 970 15.68 -32.85 -8.99
CA HIS A 970 15.65 -34.31 -9.13
C HIS A 970 15.31 -34.73 -10.58
N GLY A 971 15.81 -33.99 -11.57
CA GLY A 971 15.51 -34.21 -12.99
C GLY A 971 16.50 -35.09 -13.76
N TRP A 972 16.16 -35.38 -15.02
CA TRP A 972 17.05 -36.11 -15.95
C TRP A 972 18.17 -35.21 -16.47
N SER A 973 19.41 -35.68 -16.39
CA SER A 973 20.55 -35.07 -17.08
C SER A 973 20.61 -35.53 -18.53
N MET A 974 20.66 -34.57 -19.45
CA MET A 974 20.66 -34.77 -20.89
C MET A 974 22.07 -34.70 -21.48
N SER A 975 22.40 -35.61 -22.41
CA SER A 975 23.63 -35.54 -23.20
C SER A 975 23.43 -34.66 -24.44
N PHE A 976 24.28 -33.66 -24.64
CA PHE A 976 24.15 -32.70 -25.75
C PHE A 976 22.78 -31.98 -25.78
N PRO A 977 22.33 -31.36 -24.67
CA PRO A 977 21.00 -30.75 -24.57
C PRO A 977 20.74 -29.74 -25.69
N ASP A 978 21.71 -28.88 -26.01
CA ASP A 978 21.59 -27.85 -27.07
C ASP A 978 21.31 -28.41 -28.48
N LEU A 979 21.57 -29.70 -28.72
CA LEU A 979 21.42 -30.34 -30.03
C LEU A 979 20.12 -31.15 -30.16
N TYR A 980 19.61 -31.70 -29.04
CA TYR A 980 18.51 -32.67 -29.04
C TYR A 980 17.28 -32.22 -28.24
N HIS A 981 17.36 -31.09 -27.55
CA HIS A 981 16.23 -30.39 -26.97
C HIS A 981 15.53 -29.60 -28.08
N THR A 982 14.26 -29.93 -28.36
CA THR A 982 13.58 -29.44 -29.57
C THR A 982 12.23 -28.80 -29.26
N ALA A 983 12.01 -27.61 -29.80
CA ALA A 983 10.75 -26.87 -29.72
C ALA A 983 9.73 -27.27 -30.81
N SER A 984 10.07 -28.23 -31.68
CA SER A 984 9.27 -28.52 -32.88
C SER A 984 8.21 -29.61 -32.70
N GLN A 985 8.35 -30.47 -31.67
CA GLN A 985 7.45 -31.59 -31.39
C GLN A 985 7.46 -31.89 -29.89
N SER A 986 6.40 -31.55 -29.15
CA SER A 986 6.18 -31.92 -27.74
C SER A 986 4.77 -32.48 -27.54
N HIS A 987 4.54 -33.24 -26.47
CA HIS A 987 3.21 -33.70 -26.04
C HIS A 987 2.55 -32.62 -25.18
N THR A 988 3.31 -32.08 -24.23
CA THR A 988 2.92 -30.94 -23.38
C THR A 988 3.96 -29.84 -23.46
N GLY A 989 3.59 -28.60 -23.09
CA GLY A 989 4.56 -27.51 -23.08
C GLY A 989 5.17 -27.22 -24.45
N TYR A 990 6.42 -26.73 -24.48
CA TYR A 990 7.12 -26.34 -25.69
C TYR A 990 8.20 -27.32 -26.12
N PHE A 991 8.77 -28.09 -25.22
CA PHE A 991 10.00 -28.81 -25.45
C PHE A 991 9.84 -30.31 -25.24
N SER A 992 10.56 -31.07 -26.06
CA SER A 992 10.78 -32.50 -25.83
C SER A 992 12.25 -32.83 -26.05
N TYR A 993 12.62 -34.06 -25.71
CA TYR A 993 13.98 -34.54 -25.91
C TYR A 993 14.05 -35.64 -26.97
N GLN A 994 14.85 -35.40 -28.01
CA GLN A 994 15.07 -36.36 -29.07
C GLN A 994 16.20 -37.34 -28.71
N LEU A 995 15.83 -38.57 -28.33
CA LEU A 995 16.80 -39.66 -28.21
C LEU A 995 17.02 -40.30 -29.58
N GLY A 996 18.26 -40.34 -30.10
CA GLY A 996 18.48 -40.81 -31.46
C GLY A 996 19.90 -40.71 -32.03
N LEU A 997 20.01 -40.37 -33.32
CA LEU A 997 21.19 -40.54 -34.18
C LEU A 997 22.52 -40.15 -33.49
N PRO A 998 23.57 -41.00 -33.54
CA PRO A 998 24.83 -40.71 -32.87
C PRO A 998 25.46 -39.42 -33.36
N PHE A 999 25.80 -38.52 -32.43
CA PHE A 999 26.62 -37.34 -32.70
C PHE A 999 28.08 -37.64 -32.41
N MET A 1000 28.95 -37.45 -33.41
CA MET A 1000 30.39 -37.78 -33.30
C MET A 1000 30.70 -39.21 -32.80
N GLY A 1001 29.82 -40.17 -33.08
CA GLY A 1001 29.99 -41.56 -32.65
C GLY A 1001 29.58 -41.85 -31.20
N GLN A 1002 28.97 -40.89 -30.49
CA GLN A 1002 28.34 -41.10 -29.20
C GLN A 1002 26.81 -41.07 -29.34
N ASN A 1003 26.14 -42.05 -28.76
CA ASN A 1003 24.69 -42.05 -28.69
C ASN A 1003 24.24 -41.08 -27.57
N PRO A 1004 23.22 -40.24 -27.80
CA PRO A 1004 22.63 -39.43 -26.74
C PRO A 1004 22.05 -40.36 -25.66
N GLU A 1005 22.33 -40.02 -24.40
CA GLU A 1005 21.80 -40.71 -23.23
C GLU A 1005 21.16 -39.72 -22.25
N LEU A 1006 20.13 -40.18 -21.55
CA LEU A 1006 19.59 -39.52 -20.37
C LEU A 1006 20.13 -40.24 -19.14
N SER A 1007 20.55 -39.50 -18.12
CA SER A 1007 21.01 -40.11 -16.87
C SER A 1007 20.53 -39.35 -15.63
N ALA A 1008 20.27 -40.08 -14.55
CA ALA A 1008 19.90 -39.49 -13.27
C ALA A 1008 20.49 -40.31 -12.12
N THR A 1009 20.74 -39.66 -10.98
CA THR A 1009 21.12 -40.36 -9.75
C THR A 1009 19.90 -40.47 -8.86
N VAL A 1010 19.59 -41.69 -8.43
CA VAL A 1010 18.35 -42.01 -7.70
C VAL A 1010 18.69 -42.72 -6.40
N THR A 1011 17.94 -42.42 -5.34
CA THR A 1011 18.02 -43.14 -4.07
C THR A 1011 17.21 -44.44 -4.16
N HIS A 1012 17.82 -45.59 -3.82
CA HIS A 1012 17.15 -46.89 -3.70
C HIS A 1012 16.83 -47.18 -2.23
N ARG A 1013 15.55 -47.44 -1.93
CA ARG A 1013 15.12 -47.80 -0.57
C ARG A 1013 14.74 -49.28 -0.37
N GLY A 1014 14.87 -50.11 -1.41
CA GLY A 1014 14.85 -51.58 -1.33
C GLY A 1014 13.48 -52.25 -1.47
N GLY A 1015 13.42 -53.38 -2.19
CA GLY A 1015 12.27 -54.29 -2.22
C GLY A 1015 11.07 -53.81 -3.05
N GLU A 1016 11.32 -52.96 -4.04
CA GLU A 1016 10.30 -52.25 -4.80
C GLU A 1016 10.52 -52.42 -6.30
N ARG A 1017 9.43 -52.49 -7.06
CA ARG A 1017 9.46 -52.46 -8.52
C ARG A 1017 9.47 -51.02 -8.99
N PHE A 1018 10.22 -50.74 -10.05
CA PHE A 1018 10.29 -49.42 -10.67
C PHE A 1018 9.60 -49.42 -12.02
N LEU A 1019 9.00 -48.28 -12.32
CA LEU A 1019 8.41 -47.96 -13.60
C LEU A 1019 9.26 -46.85 -14.25
N LEU A 1020 9.50 -47.03 -15.54
CA LEU A 1020 9.90 -45.96 -16.42
C LEU A 1020 8.67 -45.61 -17.26
N SER A 1021 8.21 -44.37 -17.16
CA SER A 1021 7.02 -43.92 -17.85
C SER A 1021 7.22 -42.56 -18.50
N GLY A 1022 6.46 -42.26 -19.54
CA GLY A 1022 6.53 -40.99 -20.26
C GLY A 1022 5.88 -41.08 -21.62
N TYR A 1023 5.85 -39.97 -22.34
CA TYR A 1023 5.33 -39.93 -23.70
C TYR A 1023 6.43 -40.21 -24.71
N ILE A 1024 6.14 -41.04 -25.70
CA ILE A 1024 7.03 -41.33 -26.83
C ILE A 1024 6.38 -40.95 -28.15
N ASN A 1025 7.19 -40.44 -29.08
CA ASN A 1025 6.82 -40.22 -30.47
C ASN A 1025 7.91 -40.76 -31.39
N THR A 1026 7.60 -41.81 -32.15
CA THR A 1026 8.56 -42.54 -32.97
C THR A 1026 8.04 -42.76 -34.40
N SER A 1027 8.96 -42.70 -35.36
CA SER A 1027 8.67 -42.99 -36.78
C SER A 1027 9.04 -44.42 -37.19
N GLU A 1028 9.85 -45.10 -36.37
CA GLU A 1028 10.32 -46.47 -36.58
C GLU A 1028 10.39 -47.20 -35.23
N ALA A 1029 10.21 -48.52 -35.25
CA ALA A 1029 10.38 -49.32 -34.03
C ALA A 1029 11.86 -49.36 -33.64
N SER A 1030 12.15 -49.21 -32.35
CA SER A 1030 13.51 -49.19 -31.83
C SER A 1030 13.60 -49.93 -30.49
N THR A 1031 14.78 -49.94 -29.88
CA THR A 1031 14.99 -50.59 -28.58
C THR A 1031 15.58 -49.61 -27.60
N ALA A 1032 14.83 -49.26 -26.56
CA ALA A 1032 15.36 -48.50 -25.44
C ALA A 1032 16.17 -49.43 -24.54
N THR A 1033 17.39 -49.03 -24.19
CA THR A 1033 18.26 -49.74 -23.26
C THR A 1033 18.37 -48.93 -21.99
N LEU A 1034 17.83 -49.50 -20.91
CA LEU A 1034 18.00 -49.02 -19.55
C LEU A 1034 19.21 -49.70 -18.93
N THR A 1035 20.10 -48.90 -18.34
CA THR A 1035 21.26 -49.40 -17.60
C THR A 1035 21.27 -48.81 -16.21
N LEU A 1036 21.38 -49.68 -15.20
CA LEU A 1036 21.61 -49.27 -13.82
C LEU A 1036 23.07 -49.55 -13.45
N SER A 1037 23.76 -48.53 -12.96
CA SER A 1037 25.17 -48.62 -12.57
C SER A 1037 25.40 -48.05 -11.17
N GLN A 1038 26.52 -48.44 -10.56
CA GLN A 1038 26.97 -47.79 -9.34
C GLN A 1038 27.23 -46.29 -9.59
N PRO A 1039 27.08 -45.41 -8.58
CA PRO A 1039 27.35 -43.99 -8.71
C PRO A 1039 28.74 -43.69 -9.28
N ASN A 1040 28.91 -42.51 -9.89
CA ASN A 1040 30.17 -42.07 -10.52
C ASN A 1040 30.61 -42.91 -11.73
N ASN A 1041 29.67 -43.30 -12.60
CA ASN A 1041 29.92 -44.15 -13.77
C ASN A 1041 30.63 -45.48 -13.42
N GLY A 1042 30.25 -46.09 -12.29
CA GLY A 1042 30.72 -47.42 -11.94
C GLY A 1042 30.20 -48.51 -12.90
N PRO A 1043 30.63 -49.77 -12.72
CA PRO A 1043 30.19 -50.85 -13.61
C PRO A 1043 28.66 -51.02 -13.56
N PRO A 1044 28.00 -51.29 -14.71
CA PRO A 1044 26.58 -51.60 -14.75
C PRO A 1044 26.32 -52.94 -14.05
N PHE A 1045 25.24 -52.99 -13.27
CA PHE A 1045 24.82 -54.21 -12.57
C PHE A 1045 23.47 -54.74 -13.07
N HIS A 1046 22.70 -53.92 -13.76
CA HIS A 1046 21.47 -54.32 -14.42
C HIS A 1046 21.35 -53.61 -15.77
N THR A 1047 20.90 -54.35 -16.79
CA THR A 1047 20.64 -53.82 -18.13
C THR A 1047 19.39 -54.49 -18.65
N GLN A 1048 18.39 -53.70 -19.01
CA GLN A 1048 17.15 -54.18 -19.57
C GLN A 1048 16.85 -53.45 -20.87
N THR A 1049 16.30 -54.17 -21.84
CA THR A 1049 15.91 -53.62 -23.13
C THR A 1049 14.41 -53.66 -23.28
N PHE A 1050 13.82 -52.55 -23.68
CA PHE A 1050 12.39 -52.40 -23.95
C PHE A 1050 12.17 -52.23 -25.44
N ALA A 1051 11.21 -52.97 -26.00
CA ALA A 1051 10.76 -52.74 -27.35
C ALA A 1051 9.98 -51.42 -27.39
N ILE A 1052 10.44 -50.48 -28.21
CA ILE A 1052 9.75 -49.22 -28.46
C ILE A 1052 8.95 -49.36 -29.75
N PRO A 1053 7.62 -49.29 -29.69
CA PRO A 1053 6.77 -49.43 -30.87
C PRO A 1053 6.99 -48.24 -31.82
N ASN A 1054 6.66 -48.45 -33.10
CA ASN A 1054 6.47 -47.34 -34.03
C ASN A 1054 5.12 -46.69 -33.75
N THR A 1055 5.10 -45.47 -33.20
CA THR A 1055 3.87 -44.74 -32.90
C THR A 1055 3.29 -44.01 -34.13
N GLN A 1056 3.94 -44.15 -35.29
CA GLN A 1056 3.57 -43.52 -36.56
C GLN A 1056 3.59 -41.98 -36.50
N GLY A 1057 4.42 -41.41 -35.64
CA GLY A 1057 4.52 -39.96 -35.45
C GLY A 1057 3.49 -39.37 -34.47
N GLU A 1058 2.69 -40.19 -33.80
CA GLU A 1058 1.73 -39.76 -32.77
C GLU A 1058 2.33 -39.94 -31.36
N TRP A 1059 1.95 -39.08 -30.42
CA TRP A 1059 2.35 -39.23 -29.01
C TRP A 1059 1.56 -40.36 -28.34
N GLN A 1060 2.26 -41.27 -27.69
CA GLN A 1060 1.66 -42.34 -26.92
C GLN A 1060 2.30 -42.42 -25.55
N TYR A 1061 1.47 -42.60 -24.52
CA TYR A 1061 1.97 -42.90 -23.18
C TYR A 1061 2.60 -44.29 -23.19
N TRP A 1062 3.86 -44.36 -22.79
CA TRP A 1062 4.63 -45.57 -22.68
C TRP A 1062 5.03 -45.77 -21.22
N GLU A 1063 4.79 -46.98 -20.73
CA GLU A 1063 5.17 -47.40 -19.39
C GLU A 1063 5.87 -48.77 -19.49
N ALA A 1064 6.98 -48.90 -18.78
CA ALA A 1064 7.77 -50.12 -18.74
C ALA A 1064 8.14 -50.50 -17.29
N LEU A 1065 7.81 -51.74 -16.93
CA LEU A 1065 8.23 -52.34 -15.68
C LEU A 1065 9.69 -52.79 -15.74
N VAL A 1066 10.49 -52.32 -14.79
CA VAL A 1066 11.89 -52.70 -14.67
C VAL A 1066 12.02 -54.00 -13.89
N GLU A 1067 12.68 -54.99 -14.47
CA GLU A 1067 12.81 -56.32 -13.90
C GLU A 1067 13.80 -56.35 -12.72
N GLU A 1068 13.42 -57.07 -11.67
CA GLU A 1068 14.14 -57.13 -10.41
C GLU A 1068 15.30 -58.16 -10.49
N ASP A 1069 16.33 -57.91 -11.30
CA ASP A 1069 17.55 -58.70 -11.18
C ASP A 1069 18.37 -58.21 -9.98
N ALA A 1070 18.58 -59.10 -9.01
CA ALA A 1070 19.50 -59.03 -7.87
C ALA A 1070 20.18 -57.66 -7.63
N TRP A 1071 19.41 -56.70 -7.11
CA TRP A 1071 19.93 -55.39 -6.74
C TRP A 1071 21.17 -55.52 -5.84
N PRO A 1072 22.28 -54.80 -6.10
CA PRO A 1072 23.47 -54.89 -5.29
C PRO A 1072 23.15 -54.52 -3.84
N ALA A 1073 23.34 -55.46 -2.92
CA ALA A 1073 23.16 -55.21 -1.50
C ALA A 1073 24.03 -54.02 -1.04
N ASN A 1074 23.44 -53.08 -0.30
CA ASN A 1074 24.10 -51.93 0.32
C ASN A 1074 24.56 -50.79 -0.62
N THR A 1075 23.89 -50.55 -1.76
CA THR A 1075 24.13 -49.33 -2.56
C THR A 1075 22.94 -48.38 -2.41
N PRO A 1076 23.03 -47.31 -1.59
CA PRO A 1076 21.89 -46.43 -1.31
C PRO A 1076 21.49 -45.58 -2.51
N ASN A 1077 22.44 -45.28 -3.40
CA ASN A 1077 22.19 -44.50 -4.62
C ASN A 1077 22.70 -45.28 -5.84
N TYR A 1078 22.06 -45.10 -6.98
CA TYR A 1078 22.45 -45.69 -8.26
C TYR A 1078 22.25 -44.68 -9.38
N GLN A 1079 22.93 -44.90 -10.50
CA GLN A 1079 22.72 -44.12 -11.70
C GLN A 1079 21.78 -44.88 -12.63
N VAL A 1080 20.69 -44.24 -13.02
CA VAL A 1080 19.78 -44.70 -14.07
C VAL A 1080 20.24 -44.08 -15.38
N LYS A 1081 20.42 -44.88 -16.43
CA LYS A 1081 20.72 -44.41 -17.78
C LYS A 1081 19.73 -44.97 -18.80
N LEU A 1082 19.19 -44.11 -19.66
CA LEU A 1082 18.33 -44.48 -20.78
C LEU A 1082 19.01 -44.10 -22.10
N SER A 1083 19.11 -45.07 -23.01
CA SER A 1083 19.76 -44.91 -24.33
C SER A 1083 19.06 -45.74 -25.42
N GLY A 1084 19.41 -45.55 -26.69
CA GLY A 1084 19.03 -46.46 -27.78
C GLY A 1084 17.60 -46.31 -28.34
N LEU A 1085 16.71 -45.58 -27.65
CA LEU A 1085 15.44 -45.15 -28.22
C LEU A 1085 15.71 -44.25 -29.44
N LEU A 1086 14.92 -44.42 -30.51
CA LEU A 1086 14.95 -43.58 -31.71
C LEU A 1086 13.60 -42.84 -31.82
N GLY A 1087 13.58 -41.56 -31.41
CA GLY A 1087 12.37 -40.73 -31.41
C GLY A 1087 12.42 -39.62 -30.36
N TYR A 1088 11.26 -39.09 -30.02
CA TYR A 1088 11.09 -38.02 -29.02
C TYR A 1088 10.51 -38.56 -27.73
N LEU A 1089 10.93 -37.95 -26.63
CA LEU A 1089 10.49 -38.21 -25.26
C LEU A 1089 9.97 -36.94 -24.64
N ASP A 1090 8.86 -37.06 -23.92
CA ASP A 1090 8.28 -35.99 -23.14
C ASP A 1090 7.74 -36.51 -21.79
N ASN A 1091 7.73 -35.67 -20.76
CA ASN A 1091 7.33 -35.99 -19.38
C ASN A 1091 7.91 -37.32 -18.86
N LEU A 1092 9.22 -37.50 -18.97
CA LEU A 1092 9.87 -38.76 -18.62
C LEU A 1092 10.00 -38.90 -17.11
N ALA A 1093 9.43 -39.96 -16.55
CA ALA A 1093 9.46 -40.29 -15.14
C ALA A 1093 10.14 -41.65 -14.88
N TRP A 1094 11.03 -41.69 -13.90
CA TRP A 1094 11.45 -42.91 -13.22
C TRP A 1094 10.88 -42.88 -11.81
N HIS A 1095 10.10 -43.87 -11.43
CA HIS A 1095 9.49 -43.89 -10.10
C HIS A 1095 9.22 -45.31 -9.60
N PRO A 1096 9.13 -45.52 -8.29
CA PRO A 1096 8.61 -46.77 -7.75
C PRO A 1096 7.14 -46.97 -8.13
N GLU A 1097 6.73 -48.21 -8.36
CA GLU A 1097 5.36 -48.59 -8.76
C GLU A 1097 4.30 -48.17 -7.72
N ARG A 1098 4.67 -48.08 -6.44
CA ARG A 1098 3.75 -47.65 -5.37
C ARG A 1098 3.39 -46.16 -5.42
N VAL A 1099 4.20 -45.36 -6.13
CA VAL A 1099 4.07 -43.91 -6.13
C VAL A 1099 3.00 -43.51 -7.13
N ASN A 1100 1.97 -42.86 -6.64
CA ASN A 1100 1.01 -42.16 -7.50
C ASN A 1100 1.53 -40.75 -7.67
N PHE A 1101 1.80 -40.33 -8.90
CA PHE A 1101 2.26 -38.98 -9.17
C PHE A 1101 1.38 -38.29 -10.21
N THR A 1102 1.32 -36.97 -10.13
CA THR A 1102 0.76 -36.09 -11.16
C THR A 1102 1.84 -35.15 -11.62
N PHE A 1103 1.80 -34.73 -12.87
CA PHE A 1103 2.75 -33.77 -13.43
C PHE A 1103 2.07 -32.71 -14.27
N ASN A 1104 2.67 -31.52 -14.26
CA ASN A 1104 2.12 -30.29 -14.78
C ASN A 1104 3.14 -29.59 -15.66
N SER A 1105 2.70 -29.08 -16.79
CA SER A 1105 3.50 -28.21 -17.66
C SER A 1105 2.89 -26.81 -17.63
N PHE A 1106 3.74 -25.79 -17.58
CA PHE A 1106 3.34 -24.40 -17.46
C PHE A 1106 3.86 -23.57 -18.63
N ASN A 1107 3.11 -22.55 -19.01
CA ASN A 1107 3.65 -21.40 -19.71
C ASN A 1107 3.82 -20.30 -18.65
N GLU A 1108 5.04 -19.78 -18.47
CA GLU A 1108 5.34 -18.82 -17.41
C GLU A 1108 4.51 -17.53 -17.44
N SER A 1109 3.99 -17.12 -18.62
CA SER A 1109 3.14 -15.93 -18.80
C SER A 1109 1.64 -16.23 -18.80
N ARG A 1110 1.22 -17.48 -19.03
CA ARG A 1110 -0.20 -17.86 -19.20
C ARG A 1110 -0.72 -18.84 -18.14
N GLY A 1111 0.17 -19.48 -17.38
CA GLY A 1111 -0.15 -20.46 -16.35
C GLY A 1111 -0.15 -21.91 -16.86
N LEU A 1112 -0.88 -22.78 -16.17
CA LEU A 1112 -0.97 -24.22 -16.48
C LEU A 1112 -1.46 -24.45 -17.91
N VAL A 1113 -0.71 -25.25 -18.69
CA VAL A 1113 -1.03 -25.64 -20.08
C VAL A 1113 -1.37 -27.12 -20.22
N ALA A 1114 -0.86 -27.97 -19.32
CA ALA A 1114 -1.22 -29.38 -19.27
C ALA A 1114 -1.09 -29.93 -17.84
N GLU A 1115 -1.98 -30.85 -17.49
CA GLU A 1115 -1.95 -31.62 -16.25
C GLU A 1115 -2.16 -33.08 -16.61
N SER A 1116 -1.30 -33.97 -16.11
CA SER A 1116 -1.39 -35.40 -16.36
C SER A 1116 -1.33 -36.20 -15.07
N ASP A 1117 -2.09 -37.30 -15.04
CA ASP A 1117 -1.96 -38.29 -13.98
C ASP A 1117 -0.88 -39.34 -14.31
N GLY A 1118 -0.53 -40.15 -13.31
CA GLY A 1118 0.44 -41.24 -13.45
C GLY A 1118 -0.03 -42.41 -14.33
N ASN A 1119 -1.22 -42.35 -14.94
CA ASN A 1119 -1.67 -43.32 -15.95
C ASN A 1119 -1.60 -42.75 -17.37
N GLY A 1120 -1.05 -41.54 -17.53
CA GLY A 1120 -0.97 -40.86 -18.83
C GLY A 1120 -2.31 -40.28 -19.28
N LEU A 1121 -3.26 -40.01 -18.40
CA LEU A 1121 -4.44 -39.22 -18.75
C LEU A 1121 -4.08 -37.74 -18.65
N THR A 1122 -3.95 -37.06 -19.80
CA THR A 1122 -3.62 -35.64 -19.86
C THR A 1122 -4.87 -34.78 -20.11
N THR A 1123 -5.00 -33.71 -19.33
CA THR A 1123 -5.91 -32.60 -19.60
C THR A 1123 -5.11 -31.42 -20.13
N PHE A 1124 -5.52 -30.87 -21.28
CA PHE A 1124 -4.87 -29.72 -21.91
C PHE A 1124 -5.67 -28.45 -21.69
N TYR A 1125 -4.97 -27.35 -21.45
CA TYR A 1125 -5.53 -26.02 -21.23
C TYR A 1125 -5.05 -25.07 -22.33
N GLU A 1126 -5.91 -24.76 -23.29
CA GLU A 1126 -5.65 -23.73 -24.30
C GLU A 1126 -6.01 -22.36 -23.72
N ARG A 1127 -5.11 -21.38 -23.87
CA ARG A 1127 -5.31 -20.01 -23.37
C ARG A 1127 -5.03 -18.99 -24.46
N ASP A 1128 -5.72 -17.87 -24.40
CA ASP A 1128 -5.38 -16.70 -25.23
C ASP A 1128 -4.11 -16.00 -24.73
N GLU A 1129 -3.65 -14.98 -25.45
CA GLU A 1129 -2.47 -14.18 -25.09
C GLU A 1129 -2.65 -13.46 -23.73
N LEU A 1130 -3.89 -13.19 -23.32
CA LEU A 1130 -4.24 -12.62 -22.01
C LEU A 1130 -4.28 -13.67 -20.88
N GLY A 1131 -3.97 -14.94 -21.17
CA GLY A 1131 -3.92 -16.03 -20.18
C GLY A 1131 -5.30 -16.58 -19.78
N ARG A 1132 -6.38 -16.19 -20.46
CA ARG A 1132 -7.74 -16.70 -20.18
C ARG A 1132 -7.95 -18.06 -20.87
N ILE A 1133 -8.65 -18.99 -20.22
CA ILE A 1133 -8.87 -20.34 -20.75
C ILE A 1133 -9.83 -20.26 -21.94
N LEU A 1134 -9.40 -20.68 -23.12
CA LEU A 1134 -10.26 -20.82 -24.30
C LEU A 1134 -10.89 -22.20 -24.36
N ARG A 1135 -10.10 -23.26 -24.12
CA ARG A 1135 -10.57 -24.65 -24.20
C ARG A 1135 -9.88 -25.51 -23.16
N ILE A 1136 -10.62 -26.51 -22.69
CA ILE A 1136 -10.08 -27.63 -21.93
C ILE A 1136 -10.34 -28.89 -22.76
N ARG A 1137 -9.29 -29.67 -23.01
CA ARG A 1137 -9.37 -30.90 -23.78
C ARG A 1137 -8.98 -32.12 -22.97
N ASP A 1138 -9.57 -33.25 -23.32
CA ASP A 1138 -9.12 -34.55 -22.84
C ASP A 1138 -7.88 -35.03 -23.63
N GLN A 1139 -7.39 -36.22 -23.28
CA GLN A 1139 -6.19 -36.81 -23.84
C GLN A 1139 -6.30 -37.05 -25.35
N GLU A 1140 -7.50 -37.36 -25.85
CA GLU A 1140 -7.75 -37.57 -27.27
C GLU A 1140 -7.91 -36.25 -28.06
N GLY A 1141 -7.75 -35.10 -27.40
CA GLY A 1141 -7.88 -33.78 -28.00
C GLY A 1141 -9.34 -33.34 -28.17
N ASN A 1142 -10.31 -34.07 -27.63
CA ASN A 1142 -11.70 -33.66 -27.65
C ASN A 1142 -11.91 -32.50 -26.68
N ILE A 1143 -12.74 -31.55 -27.08
CA ILE A 1143 -13.07 -30.40 -26.26
C ILE A 1143 -14.05 -30.84 -25.16
N VAL A 1144 -13.60 -30.79 -23.91
CA VAL A 1144 -14.42 -31.04 -22.71
C VAL A 1144 -15.17 -29.77 -22.32
N GLN A 1145 -14.49 -28.63 -22.38
CA GLN A 1145 -15.07 -27.32 -22.12
C GLN A 1145 -14.55 -26.30 -23.13
N ASN A 1146 -15.42 -25.40 -23.57
CA ASN A 1146 -15.08 -24.30 -24.48
C ASN A 1146 -15.65 -23.00 -23.92
N TYR A 1147 -14.77 -22.00 -23.82
CA TYR A 1147 -15.09 -20.67 -23.36
C TYR A 1147 -14.96 -19.68 -24.51
N GLN A 1148 -15.79 -18.65 -24.48
CA GLN A 1148 -15.70 -17.51 -25.39
C GLN A 1148 -15.80 -16.24 -24.57
N TYR A 1149 -14.86 -15.33 -24.80
CA TYR A 1149 -14.82 -14.01 -24.17
C TYR A 1149 -15.16 -12.98 -25.23
N GLN A 1150 -16.17 -12.15 -24.97
CA GLN A 1150 -16.58 -11.06 -25.84
C GLN A 1150 -16.80 -9.83 -24.98
N ASP A 1151 -16.07 -8.76 -25.28
CA ASP A 1151 -16.33 -7.46 -24.65
C ASP A 1151 -17.55 -6.81 -25.34
N ILE A 1152 -18.44 -6.17 -24.56
CA ILE A 1152 -19.62 -5.50 -25.11
C ILE A 1152 -19.17 -4.36 -26.04
N ASN A 1153 -19.74 -4.30 -27.25
CA ASN A 1153 -19.45 -3.27 -28.25
C ASN A 1153 -17.96 -3.17 -28.65
N GLN A 1154 -17.19 -4.27 -28.63
CA GLN A 1154 -15.83 -4.29 -29.16
C GLN A 1154 -15.81 -3.83 -30.63
N ALA A 1155 -15.58 -2.53 -30.83
CA ALA A 1155 -15.57 -1.87 -32.11
C ALA A 1155 -14.11 -1.81 -32.59
N ASN A 1156 -13.60 -2.89 -33.15
CA ASN A 1156 -12.73 -2.93 -34.33
C ASN A 1156 -11.96 -4.25 -34.41
N ALA A 1157 -11.78 -4.71 -35.64
CA ALA A 1157 -10.94 -5.85 -35.97
C ALA A 1157 -9.48 -5.60 -35.56
N PRO A 1158 -8.72 -6.64 -35.16
CA PRO A 1158 -7.29 -6.57 -34.88
C PRO A 1158 -6.51 -5.93 -36.04
N THR A 1159 -5.51 -5.10 -35.72
CA THR A 1159 -4.64 -4.46 -36.72
C THR A 1159 -3.35 -5.25 -36.91
N ALA A 1160 -2.97 -5.52 -38.17
CA ALA A 1160 -1.63 -6.02 -38.51
C ALA A 1160 -0.67 -4.85 -38.74
N THR A 1161 0.57 -4.97 -38.25
CA THR A 1161 1.68 -4.05 -38.50
C THR A 1161 2.47 -4.48 -39.74
N PHE A 1162 2.88 -3.51 -40.55
CA PHE A 1162 3.62 -3.77 -41.78
C PHE A 1162 4.94 -2.99 -41.77
N ALA A 1163 6.03 -3.64 -42.18
CA ALA A 1163 7.34 -3.03 -42.32
C ALA A 1163 7.87 -3.16 -43.75
N VAL A 1164 8.73 -2.21 -44.13
CA VAL A 1164 9.54 -2.28 -45.32
C VAL A 1164 10.87 -2.94 -44.95
N GLU A 1165 11.32 -3.95 -45.69
CA GLU A 1165 12.69 -4.44 -45.52
C GLU A 1165 13.71 -3.39 -45.99
N GLY A 1166 14.56 -2.93 -45.07
CA GLY A 1166 15.60 -1.93 -45.34
C GLY A 1166 15.27 -0.53 -44.81
N THR A 1167 16.20 0.41 -44.93
CA THR A 1167 16.13 1.73 -44.26
C THR A 1167 15.32 2.79 -45.02
N ALA A 1168 14.95 2.57 -46.29
CA ALA A 1168 14.04 3.43 -47.05
C ALA A 1168 13.60 2.78 -48.38
N ALA A 1169 12.33 2.90 -48.76
CA ALA A 1169 11.87 2.59 -50.11
C ALA A 1169 12.38 3.65 -51.11
N ARG A 1170 13.06 3.23 -52.19
CA ARG A 1170 13.61 4.12 -53.21
C ARG A 1170 12.89 3.95 -54.54
N ALA A 1171 12.69 5.06 -55.26
CA ALA A 1171 12.03 5.04 -56.55
C ALA A 1171 12.80 4.18 -57.56
N GLY A 1172 12.13 3.18 -58.15
CA GLY A 1172 12.69 2.29 -59.17
C GLY A 1172 13.36 1.02 -58.62
N GLU A 1173 13.42 0.82 -57.29
CA GLU A 1173 13.98 -0.38 -56.67
C GLU A 1173 12.88 -1.31 -56.14
N PRO A 1174 13.01 -2.63 -56.31
CA PRO A 1174 12.10 -3.60 -55.68
C PRO A 1174 12.14 -3.42 -54.15
N THR A 1175 10.96 -3.37 -53.52
CA THR A 1175 10.82 -3.20 -52.08
C THR A 1175 9.91 -4.31 -51.54
N THR A 1176 10.35 -4.99 -50.49
CA THR A 1176 9.55 -6.02 -49.80
C THR A 1176 8.77 -5.38 -48.67
N LEU A 1177 7.45 -5.58 -48.66
CA LEU A 1177 6.60 -5.33 -47.50
C LEU A 1177 6.44 -6.65 -46.76
N ARG A 1178 6.66 -6.65 -45.44
CA ARG A 1178 6.40 -7.80 -44.58
C ARG A 1178 5.40 -7.45 -43.51
N ILE A 1179 4.61 -8.44 -43.12
CA ILE A 1179 3.82 -8.40 -41.89
C ILE A 1179 4.81 -8.59 -40.74
N VAL A 1180 4.72 -7.74 -39.72
CA VAL A 1180 5.60 -7.80 -38.55
C VAL A 1180 4.97 -8.65 -37.46
N ASP A 1181 3.69 -8.42 -37.21
CA ASP A 1181 2.90 -9.15 -36.21
C ASP A 1181 1.59 -9.62 -36.87
N GLY A 1182 1.55 -10.89 -37.29
CA GLY A 1182 0.39 -11.51 -37.91
C GLY A 1182 -0.56 -12.03 -36.83
N CYS A 1183 -1.68 -11.33 -36.61
CA CYS A 1183 -2.67 -11.71 -35.60
C CYS A 1183 -3.69 -12.77 -36.06
N TRP A 1184 -3.51 -13.31 -37.26
CA TRP A 1184 -4.47 -14.20 -37.90
C TRP A 1184 -3.75 -15.26 -38.73
N GLU A 1185 -3.99 -16.54 -38.43
CA GLU A 1185 -3.66 -17.62 -39.35
C GLU A 1185 -4.51 -17.49 -40.64
N ASN A 1186 -3.86 -17.52 -41.81
CA ASN A 1186 -4.50 -17.44 -43.14
C ASN A 1186 -5.20 -16.11 -43.48
N ALA A 1187 -4.81 -14.98 -42.89
CA ALA A 1187 -5.36 -13.68 -43.28
C ALA A 1187 -4.95 -13.26 -44.70
N SER A 1188 -5.87 -12.65 -45.45
CA SER A 1188 -5.61 -12.06 -46.77
C SER A 1188 -5.47 -10.54 -46.68
N TYR A 1189 -4.30 -10.02 -47.03
CA TYR A 1189 -3.99 -8.60 -47.04
C TYR A 1189 -4.03 -8.06 -48.46
N THR A 1190 -4.70 -6.94 -48.68
CA THR A 1190 -4.82 -6.31 -50.00
C THR A 1190 -4.10 -4.97 -50.03
N TRP A 1191 -3.07 -4.87 -50.86
CA TRP A 1191 -2.17 -3.73 -50.97
C TRP A 1191 -2.54 -2.86 -52.15
N THR A 1192 -2.77 -1.56 -51.91
CA THR A 1192 -3.04 -0.59 -52.99
C THR A 1192 -1.94 0.47 -53.00
N LEU A 1193 -0.99 0.34 -53.92
CA LEU A 1193 0.15 1.26 -54.08
C LEU A 1193 -0.09 2.21 -55.26
N GLY A 1194 -0.31 3.50 -54.97
CA GLY A 1194 -0.28 4.57 -55.98
C GLY A 1194 -1.31 4.46 -57.11
N GLY A 1195 -2.50 3.89 -56.86
CA GLY A 1195 -3.58 3.81 -57.84
C GLY A 1195 -3.50 2.63 -58.83
N ASN A 1196 -2.60 1.67 -58.60
CA ASN A 1196 -2.53 0.42 -59.36
C ASN A 1196 -3.53 -0.64 -58.84
N THR A 1197 -3.74 -1.70 -59.63
CA THR A 1197 -4.56 -2.86 -59.26
C THR A 1197 -4.12 -3.39 -57.89
N PRO A 1198 -5.05 -3.60 -56.95
CA PRO A 1198 -4.70 -4.14 -55.64
C PRO A 1198 -4.02 -5.51 -55.77
N VAL A 1199 -2.96 -5.72 -55.00
CA VAL A 1199 -2.27 -7.02 -54.89
C VAL A 1199 -2.72 -7.67 -53.59
N THR A 1200 -3.16 -8.92 -53.63
CA THR A 1200 -3.55 -9.66 -52.43
C THR A 1200 -2.45 -10.65 -52.05
N THR A 1201 -2.06 -10.67 -50.78
CA THR A 1201 -1.13 -11.65 -50.19
C THR A 1201 -1.83 -12.36 -49.03
N THR A 1202 -1.58 -13.65 -48.87
CA THR A 1202 -2.03 -14.42 -47.69
C THR A 1202 -0.85 -14.72 -46.79
N ASP A 1203 -1.08 -14.67 -45.47
CA ASP A 1203 -0.15 -15.18 -44.45
C ASP A 1203 0.06 -16.69 -44.60
#